data_AF-F0ZXB6-F1
#
_entry.id   AF-F0ZXB6-F1
#
_cell.length_a   1.000
_cell.length_b   1.000
_cell.length_c   1.000
_cell.angle_alpha   90.00
_cell.angle_beta   90.00
_cell.angle_gamma   90.00
#
_symmetry.space_group_name_H-M   'P 1'
#
loop_
_entity.id
_entity.type
_entity.pdbx_description
1 polymer ?
#
loop_
_entity_poly.entity_id
_entity_poly.type
_entity_poly.pdbx_seq_one_letter_code
_entity_poly.pdbx_strand_id
1 'polypeptide(L)'
;MKYINYYIIFFLFYINLCIIFSFANDEPTQILNSIQNKTANEIISLFEGKHVEDPCSHAFFKCRNIHNNNDKDKDDEKNKKDENDKDDSYYTVSSITLPVPKYNIDFINITIDLTVFQDLETIKIRGDAKILLPANFYNNLDKFKKIRKIVSYYQFSSIKESIVIPSSLSVYRVNYVAAKFSNNFFSSSISRIEFNRSLDGFELPKEFTDNEHLETITLPLSLISPDLPKNGKGLPKLTSLTIMVDVENKKQDFNFPSLEEFPNLIKLSISSSWGKEKRLYQLPSFKHMENLKQLYIYGDLFYSSNSSSVLNLSKQHNFKSLELWNCFFLTNCSSYPCIKFSNDTENVSVSTTLTQFNMSLINYDIVKTLKVSRNMLEQPLPEFPPNKLINFHLYNSKISDSIPASYCGRSFNISNNEMIGFVPECFLCEKPNNAIYQGNYFKNYDDSYKPTCPNFKINDMVNIPIIKTDGSDGIIISGTDIGYGISTQYDYIVLIPNKKIEIFPGKGIGLSKVIKINFFYNPSYDYNLKYQYENPIINFYNTSTINNITFIILSGNGFNYITDNQFYINGNCFISSIAKDGTSTIVFGNDDGQSIRATDNSTNPFESMKNGEDFEIYTVVGDQKSNPVTFIYLKEDLEINTTVISGERLNIQGGEATFGGSFHTSNQTLVSLKINDQLCKVIKLTKSSITIKYPSVPKAGNYSLVLNVGGNLLKTNILFDKSDSSSESTHSDSNHKSKGSSEHRDSSKSSESNKNSSSHNNKNDSGSTNDSNDFFPTNKPTRTPSVTPQPSENSKSHENIITTTPSPTSPSDNSSRKGTIVSAVFIIISILAITSFILYKKPDLRNKIFKKLGIIGGNRYSMLSRNMIPNSFEDIDDYENELDEFL
;
A
#
# COMPACT_ATOMS: atom_id res chain seq x y z
N MET A 1 8.27 -26.90 -0.49
CA MET A 1 7.23 -27.92 -0.23
C MET A 1 6.27 -27.58 0.91
N LYS A 2 6.70 -27.04 2.07
CA LYS A 2 5.77 -26.75 3.20
C LYS A 2 4.68 -25.70 2.91
N TYR A 3 4.94 -24.72 2.05
CA TYR A 3 3.94 -23.70 1.66
C TYR A 3 2.86 -24.20 0.69
N ILE A 4 3.17 -25.23 -0.12
CA ILE A 4 2.21 -25.81 -1.08
C ILE A 4 1.09 -26.55 -0.34
N ASN A 5 1.40 -27.21 0.79
CA ASN A 5 0.38 -27.89 1.60
C ASN A 5 -0.60 -26.91 2.27
N TYR A 6 -0.17 -25.71 2.66
CA TYR A 6 -1.06 -24.72 3.27
C TYR A 6 -2.05 -24.14 2.26
N TYR A 7 -1.60 -23.85 1.04
CA TYR A 7 -2.47 -23.39 -0.04
C TYR A 7 -3.48 -24.46 -0.47
N ILE A 8 -3.08 -25.72 -0.55
CA ILE A 8 -3.99 -26.82 -0.90
C ILE A 8 -5.04 -27.01 0.21
N ILE A 9 -4.66 -26.94 1.48
CA ILE A 9 -5.62 -27.06 2.60
C ILE A 9 -6.60 -25.87 2.62
N PHE A 10 -6.10 -24.64 2.39
CA PHE A 10 -6.96 -23.45 2.35
C PHE A 10 -7.91 -23.49 1.14
N PHE A 11 -7.43 -23.95 -0.01
CA PHE A 11 -8.24 -24.12 -1.21
C PHE A 11 -9.32 -25.20 -1.03
N LEU A 12 -8.99 -26.34 -0.42
CA LEU A 12 -9.95 -27.39 -0.09
C LEU A 12 -10.97 -26.94 0.97
N PHE A 13 -10.56 -26.11 1.93
CA PHE A 13 -11.46 -25.51 2.91
C PHE A 13 -12.43 -24.53 2.24
N TYR A 14 -11.93 -23.69 1.33
CA TYR A 14 -12.77 -22.77 0.55
C TYR A 14 -13.78 -23.52 -0.32
N ILE A 15 -13.37 -24.58 -1.03
CA ILE A 15 -14.28 -25.42 -1.82
C ILE A 15 -15.37 -26.04 -0.93
N ASN A 16 -15.02 -26.58 0.24
CA ASN A 16 -16.00 -27.16 1.15
C ASN A 16 -16.94 -26.10 1.75
N LEU A 17 -16.45 -24.89 2.03
CA LEU A 17 -17.29 -23.79 2.49
C LEU A 17 -18.30 -23.40 1.42
N CYS A 18 -17.88 -23.28 0.16
CA CYS A 18 -18.77 -23.02 -0.97
C CYS A 18 -19.81 -24.12 -1.13
N ILE A 19 -19.41 -25.40 -1.03
CA ILE A 19 -20.33 -26.54 -1.12
C ILE A 19 -21.36 -26.50 0.02
N ILE A 20 -20.95 -26.22 1.26
CA ILE A 20 -21.85 -26.14 2.42
C ILE A 20 -22.85 -24.97 2.25
N PHE A 21 -22.40 -23.81 1.76
CA PHE A 21 -23.30 -22.69 1.46
C PHE A 21 -24.26 -23.00 0.30
N SER A 22 -23.83 -23.79 -0.69
CA SER A 22 -24.72 -24.23 -1.77
C SER A 22 -25.80 -25.23 -1.31
N PHE A 23 -25.55 -26.03 -0.27
CA PHE A 23 -26.54 -26.99 0.27
C PHE A 23 -27.39 -26.43 1.43
N ALA A 24 -27.03 -25.30 2.03
CA ALA A 24 -27.76 -24.72 3.17
C ALA A 24 -28.92 -23.78 2.76
N ASN A 25 -29.07 -23.50 1.46
CA ASN A 25 -30.11 -22.63 0.90
C ASN A 25 -31.10 -23.42 0.03
N ASP A 26 -31.63 -24.54 0.53
CA ASP A 26 -32.91 -25.07 0.03
C ASP A 26 -34.02 -24.11 0.49
N GLU A 27 -34.07 -22.91 -0.09
CA GLU A 27 -35.25 -22.07 0.00
C GLU A 27 -36.41 -22.86 -0.63
N PRO A 28 -37.62 -22.80 -0.03
CA PRO A 28 -38.79 -23.44 -0.62
C PRO A 28 -38.95 -22.98 -2.06
N THR A 29 -39.04 -23.94 -3.00
CA THR A 29 -39.21 -23.67 -4.44
C THR A 29 -40.32 -22.65 -4.63
N GLN A 30 -40.01 -21.50 -5.23
CA GLN A 30 -40.96 -20.42 -5.39
C GLN A 30 -41.89 -20.75 -6.55
N ILE A 31 -43.13 -21.14 -6.25
CA ILE A 31 -44.07 -21.60 -7.27
C ILE A 31 -44.62 -20.39 -8.04
N LEU A 32 -44.07 -20.16 -9.24
CA LEU A 32 -44.68 -19.30 -10.25
C LEU A 32 -45.92 -19.98 -10.85
N ASN A 33 -46.89 -19.19 -11.32
CA ASN A 33 -47.98 -19.75 -12.11
C ASN A 33 -47.41 -20.45 -13.38
N SER A 34 -48.11 -21.47 -13.88
CA SER A 34 -47.58 -22.36 -14.94
C SER A 34 -47.16 -21.62 -16.21
N ILE A 35 -47.85 -20.52 -16.55
CA ILE A 35 -47.56 -19.70 -17.73
C ILE A 35 -46.28 -18.88 -17.50
N GLN A 36 -46.18 -18.18 -16.38
CA GLN A 36 -44.97 -17.41 -16.01
C GLN A 36 -43.75 -18.32 -15.88
N ASN A 37 -43.91 -19.49 -15.27
CA ASN A 37 -42.84 -20.48 -15.13
C ASN A 37 -42.33 -20.93 -16.51
N LYS A 38 -43.25 -21.26 -17.42
CA LYS A 38 -42.91 -21.64 -18.80
C LYS A 38 -42.19 -20.51 -19.54
N THR A 39 -42.73 -19.30 -19.52
CA THR A 39 -42.14 -18.13 -20.18
C THR A 39 -40.77 -17.77 -19.60
N ALA A 40 -40.60 -17.84 -18.28
CA ALA A 40 -39.31 -17.59 -17.64
C ALA A 40 -38.25 -18.63 -18.05
N ASN A 41 -38.64 -19.91 -18.12
CA ASN A 41 -37.79 -20.97 -18.63
C ASN A 41 -37.46 -20.84 -20.12
N GLU A 42 -38.39 -20.39 -20.95
CA GLU A 42 -38.11 -20.09 -22.37
C GLU A 42 -37.06 -18.97 -22.50
N ILE A 43 -37.11 -17.94 -21.65
CA ILE A 43 -36.09 -16.88 -21.61
C ILE A 43 -34.75 -17.44 -21.13
N ILE A 44 -34.70 -18.24 -20.07
CA ILE A 44 -33.44 -18.84 -19.59
C ILE A 44 -32.84 -19.75 -20.67
N SER A 45 -33.67 -20.56 -21.32
CA SER A 45 -33.24 -21.43 -22.41
C SER A 45 -32.72 -20.64 -23.62
N LEU A 46 -33.28 -19.46 -23.92
CA LEU A 46 -32.80 -18.61 -25.01
C LEU A 46 -31.36 -18.11 -24.79
N PHE A 47 -30.99 -17.85 -23.54
CA PHE A 47 -29.68 -17.28 -23.17
C PHE A 47 -28.65 -18.34 -22.75
N GLU A 48 -29.08 -19.40 -22.07
CA GLU A 48 -28.19 -20.41 -21.48
C GLU A 48 -28.34 -21.81 -22.08
N GLY A 49 -29.36 -22.05 -22.92
CA GLY A 49 -29.63 -23.38 -23.47
C GLY A 49 -30.07 -24.41 -22.41
N LYS A 50 -30.61 -23.94 -21.27
CA LYS A 50 -30.99 -24.78 -20.13
C LYS A 50 -32.40 -24.47 -19.65
N HIS A 51 -33.03 -25.46 -19.05
CA HIS A 51 -34.27 -25.34 -18.28
C HIS A 51 -33.93 -25.44 -16.79
N VAL A 52 -34.58 -24.63 -15.96
CA VAL A 52 -34.45 -24.68 -14.50
C VAL A 52 -35.79 -25.01 -13.85
N GLU A 53 -35.76 -25.73 -12.74
CA GLU A 53 -37.00 -26.08 -12.02
C GLU A 53 -37.65 -24.84 -11.39
N ASP A 54 -36.83 -23.93 -10.86
CA ASP A 54 -37.27 -22.68 -10.24
C ASP A 54 -36.60 -21.47 -10.93
N PRO A 55 -37.28 -20.79 -11.85
CA PRO A 55 -36.77 -19.57 -12.48
C PRO A 55 -36.50 -18.42 -11.52
N CYS A 56 -37.15 -18.37 -10.36
CA CYS A 56 -36.95 -17.31 -9.37
C CYS A 56 -35.60 -17.41 -8.65
N SER A 57 -35.00 -18.61 -8.65
CA SER A 57 -33.62 -18.82 -8.18
C SER A 57 -32.58 -18.33 -9.20
N HIS A 58 -32.98 -18.08 -10.45
CA HIS A 58 -32.08 -17.63 -11.51
C HIS A 58 -31.81 -16.13 -11.41
N ALA A 59 -30.57 -15.71 -11.65
CA ALA A 59 -30.16 -14.29 -11.60
C ALA A 59 -30.91 -13.37 -12.57
N PHE A 60 -31.67 -13.93 -13.52
CA PHE A 60 -32.45 -13.16 -14.48
C PHE A 60 -33.75 -12.64 -13.89
N PHE A 61 -34.29 -13.32 -12.88
CA PHE A 61 -35.60 -13.02 -12.34
C PHE A 61 -35.49 -12.71 -10.85
N LYS A 62 -36.21 -11.67 -10.44
CA LYS A 62 -36.52 -11.45 -9.03
C LYS A 62 -38.01 -11.66 -8.83
N CYS A 63 -38.38 -12.62 -7.99
CA CYS A 63 -39.77 -12.91 -7.70
C CYS A 63 -40.21 -12.32 -6.36
N ARG A 64 -41.51 -12.09 -6.22
CA ARG A 64 -42.13 -11.66 -4.96
C ARG A 64 -43.37 -12.49 -4.66
N ASN A 65 -43.61 -12.73 -3.38
CA ASN A 65 -44.83 -13.36 -2.90
C ASN A 65 -46.01 -12.37 -3.02
N ILE A 66 -47.13 -12.82 -3.59
CA ILE A 66 -48.33 -12.01 -3.84
C ILE A 66 -49.19 -11.85 -2.57
N HIS A 67 -49.11 -12.77 -1.62
CA HIS A 67 -50.08 -12.87 -0.53
C HIS A 67 -49.87 -11.90 0.65
N ASN A 68 -48.72 -11.23 0.77
CA ASN A 68 -48.38 -10.46 1.98
C ASN A 68 -48.79 -8.98 2.01
N ASN A 69 -49.57 -8.48 1.04
CA ASN A 69 -49.87 -7.04 0.95
C ASN A 69 -51.29 -6.61 1.33
N ASN A 70 -52.21 -7.53 1.63
CA ASN A 70 -53.60 -7.17 1.96
C ASN A 70 -53.98 -7.29 3.45
N ASP A 71 -53.10 -7.81 4.33
CA ASP A 71 -53.45 -8.10 5.73
C ASP A 71 -52.93 -7.08 6.76
N LYS A 72 -52.55 -5.86 6.35
CA LYS A 72 -52.24 -4.79 7.31
C LYS A 72 -53.45 -3.98 7.82
N ASP A 73 -54.67 -4.29 7.36
CA ASP A 73 -55.89 -3.55 7.75
C ASP A 73 -56.99 -4.40 8.40
N LYS A 74 -56.68 -5.57 8.97
CA LYS A 74 -57.69 -6.39 9.70
C LYS A 74 -57.21 -6.82 11.09
N ASP A 75 -57.27 -5.87 12.02
CA ASP A 75 -56.99 -6.08 13.45
C ASP A 75 -58.13 -6.77 14.24
N ASP A 76 -59.23 -7.26 13.62
CA ASP A 76 -60.46 -7.57 14.39
C ASP A 76 -61.08 -8.97 14.30
N GLU A 77 -60.48 -9.99 13.69
CA GLU A 77 -61.02 -11.37 13.77
C GLU A 77 -60.05 -12.39 14.37
N LYS A 78 -59.97 -12.33 15.70
CA LYS A 78 -59.48 -13.43 16.54
C LYS A 78 -60.38 -14.67 16.40
N ASN A 79 -59.73 -15.82 16.26
CA ASN A 79 -60.20 -17.18 16.54
C ASN A 79 -60.91 -17.93 15.41
N LYS A 80 -60.11 -18.53 14.52
CA LYS A 80 -60.25 -19.94 14.14
C LYS A 80 -58.91 -20.49 13.67
N LYS A 81 -58.32 -21.35 14.50
CA LYS A 81 -57.16 -22.19 14.19
C LYS A 81 -57.65 -23.37 13.36
N ASP A 82 -57.50 -23.31 12.04
CA ASP A 82 -57.47 -24.49 11.19
C ASP A 82 -56.02 -24.69 10.72
N GLU A 83 -55.35 -25.66 11.33
CA GLU A 83 -53.88 -25.84 11.34
C GLU A 83 -53.39 -26.69 10.14
N ASN A 84 -54.08 -26.66 8.99
CA ASN A 84 -53.80 -27.57 7.86
C ASN A 84 -53.84 -26.96 6.44
N ASP A 85 -54.04 -25.65 6.26
CA ASP A 85 -53.81 -25.05 4.94
C ASP A 85 -52.31 -24.80 4.77
N LYS A 86 -51.65 -25.66 3.99
CA LYS A 86 -50.36 -25.32 3.39
C LYS A 86 -50.61 -24.08 2.55
N ASP A 87 -50.17 -22.95 3.08
CA ASP A 87 -50.21 -21.65 2.43
C ASP A 87 -49.35 -21.76 1.16
N ASP A 88 -49.99 -22.13 0.04
CA ASP A 88 -49.39 -22.17 -1.29
C ASP A 88 -49.07 -20.73 -1.68
N SER A 89 -47.94 -20.24 -1.17
CA SER A 89 -47.44 -18.90 -1.44
C SER A 89 -47.17 -18.77 -2.94
N TYR A 90 -48.07 -18.13 -3.67
CA TYR A 90 -47.88 -17.83 -5.08
C TYR A 90 -46.88 -16.69 -5.25
N TYR A 91 -45.88 -16.93 -6.09
CA TYR A 91 -44.90 -15.93 -6.49
C TYR A 91 -45.24 -15.37 -7.87
N THR A 92 -44.84 -14.12 -8.10
CA THR A 92 -44.82 -13.50 -9.43
C THR A 92 -43.45 -12.91 -9.71
N VAL A 93 -43.06 -12.89 -10.98
CA VAL A 93 -41.88 -12.17 -11.45
C VAL A 93 -42.10 -10.66 -11.27
N SER A 94 -41.19 -10.01 -10.54
CA SER A 94 -41.20 -8.57 -10.25
C SER A 94 -40.07 -7.80 -10.94
N SER A 95 -38.98 -8.48 -11.32
CA SER A 95 -37.89 -7.87 -12.09
C SER A 95 -37.32 -8.87 -13.09
N ILE A 96 -36.94 -8.38 -14.26
CA ILE A 96 -36.18 -9.11 -15.28
C ILE A 96 -34.84 -8.38 -15.48
N THR A 97 -33.72 -9.06 -15.26
CA THR A 97 -32.37 -8.56 -15.52
C THR A 97 -31.63 -9.50 -16.46
N LEU A 98 -31.52 -9.14 -17.74
CA LEU A 98 -30.84 -9.97 -18.73
C LEU A 98 -29.36 -9.57 -18.83
N PRO A 99 -28.42 -10.52 -18.77
CA PRO A 99 -26.99 -10.24 -18.81
C PRO A 99 -26.50 -10.03 -20.25
N VAL A 100 -25.20 -9.75 -20.38
CA VAL A 100 -24.51 -9.85 -21.66
C VAL A 100 -24.41 -11.33 -22.07
N PRO A 101 -24.86 -11.71 -23.27
CA PRO A 101 -24.71 -13.06 -23.79
C PRO A 101 -23.22 -13.46 -23.77
N LYS A 102 -22.92 -14.68 -23.32
CA LYS A 102 -21.54 -15.19 -23.28
C LYS A 102 -20.89 -15.36 -24.66
N TYR A 103 -21.69 -15.32 -25.73
CA TYR A 103 -21.26 -15.53 -27.10
C TYR A 103 -21.38 -14.24 -27.91
N ASN A 104 -20.46 -14.04 -28.84
CA ASN A 104 -20.41 -12.88 -29.74
C ASN A 104 -21.46 -13.03 -30.85
N ILE A 105 -22.74 -13.01 -30.48
CA ILE A 105 -23.88 -13.14 -31.39
C ILE A 105 -24.39 -11.77 -31.82
N ASP A 106 -24.79 -11.66 -33.09
CA ASP A 106 -25.18 -10.39 -33.68
C ASP A 106 -26.44 -9.80 -33.05
N PHE A 107 -27.55 -10.51 -32.85
CA PHE A 107 -28.70 -10.00 -32.10
C PHE A 107 -29.48 -11.15 -31.46
N ILE A 108 -29.89 -11.02 -30.19
CA ILE A 108 -30.91 -11.89 -29.58
C ILE A 108 -32.26 -11.20 -29.71
N ASN A 109 -33.14 -11.73 -30.54
CA ASN A 109 -34.51 -11.24 -30.60
C ASN A 109 -35.39 -12.02 -29.61
N ILE A 110 -35.89 -11.34 -28.58
CA ILE A 110 -36.85 -11.95 -27.65
C ILE A 110 -38.20 -11.98 -28.35
N THR A 111 -38.64 -13.14 -28.82
CA THR A 111 -39.97 -13.30 -29.45
C THR A 111 -41.07 -13.67 -28.44
N ILE A 112 -40.67 -13.94 -27.20
CA ILE A 112 -41.53 -14.41 -26.11
C ILE A 112 -42.42 -13.25 -25.61
N ASP A 113 -43.70 -13.53 -25.37
CA ASP A 113 -44.66 -12.56 -24.85
C ASP A 113 -44.42 -12.31 -23.35
N LEU A 114 -43.84 -11.15 -23.03
CA LEU A 114 -43.55 -10.76 -21.65
C LEU A 114 -44.80 -10.30 -20.88
N THR A 115 -45.96 -10.12 -21.53
CA THR A 115 -47.18 -9.61 -20.86
C THR A 115 -47.77 -10.59 -19.84
N VAL A 116 -47.27 -11.83 -19.81
CA VAL A 116 -47.57 -12.82 -18.77
C VAL A 116 -47.05 -12.38 -17.39
N PHE A 117 -46.05 -11.50 -17.34
CA PHE A 117 -45.49 -10.92 -16.12
C PHE A 117 -46.19 -9.60 -15.75
N GLN A 118 -47.50 -9.66 -15.46
CA GLN A 118 -48.32 -8.45 -15.22
C GLN A 118 -47.85 -7.60 -14.02
N ASP A 119 -47.20 -8.23 -13.04
CA ASP A 119 -46.68 -7.60 -11.82
C ASP A 119 -45.22 -7.14 -11.92
N LEU A 120 -44.67 -7.13 -13.14
CA LEU A 120 -43.30 -6.71 -13.42
C LEU A 120 -43.09 -5.22 -13.12
N GLU A 121 -42.08 -4.93 -12.29
CA GLU A 121 -41.73 -3.58 -11.84
C GLU A 121 -40.49 -3.05 -12.56
N THR A 122 -39.56 -3.92 -12.94
CA THR A 122 -38.31 -3.52 -13.60
C THR A 122 -37.94 -4.47 -14.74
N ILE A 123 -37.53 -3.91 -15.87
CA ILE A 123 -36.82 -4.62 -16.93
C ILE A 123 -35.48 -3.92 -17.14
N LYS A 124 -34.38 -4.66 -16.95
CA LYS A 124 -33.00 -4.19 -17.20
C LYS A 124 -32.30 -5.16 -18.13
N ILE A 125 -32.04 -4.73 -19.36
CA ILE A 125 -31.23 -5.48 -20.33
C ILE A 125 -29.81 -4.89 -20.25
N ARG A 126 -28.87 -5.63 -19.66
CA ARG A 126 -27.52 -5.15 -19.34
C ARG A 126 -26.53 -5.36 -20.50
N GLY A 127 -25.57 -4.42 -20.57
CA GLY A 127 -24.36 -4.42 -21.40
C GLY A 127 -24.57 -4.23 -22.90
N ASP A 128 -23.47 -4.32 -23.66
CA ASP A 128 -23.37 -4.17 -25.12
C ASP A 128 -24.12 -5.24 -25.94
N ALA A 129 -24.80 -6.14 -25.23
CA ALA A 129 -25.67 -7.14 -25.76
C ALA A 129 -26.73 -6.54 -26.70
N LYS A 130 -26.66 -7.00 -27.93
CA LYS A 130 -27.63 -6.71 -29.00
C LYS A 130 -28.96 -7.46 -28.79
N ILE A 131 -29.54 -7.35 -27.59
CA ILE A 131 -30.83 -7.96 -27.23
C ILE A 131 -31.96 -7.01 -27.61
N LEU A 132 -32.91 -7.50 -28.40
CA LEU A 132 -34.06 -6.75 -28.89
C LEU A 132 -35.33 -7.22 -28.21
N LEU A 133 -36.04 -6.26 -27.61
CA LEU A 133 -37.43 -6.49 -27.21
C LEU A 133 -38.33 -6.45 -28.45
N PRO A 134 -39.34 -7.33 -28.54
CA PRO A 134 -40.19 -7.43 -29.71
C PRO A 134 -41.12 -6.21 -29.79
N ALA A 135 -41.58 -5.86 -30.99
CA ALA A 135 -42.58 -4.79 -31.16
C ALA A 135 -43.85 -5.03 -30.31
N ASN A 136 -44.23 -6.30 -30.11
CA ASN A 136 -45.36 -6.67 -29.26
C ASN A 136 -45.16 -6.30 -27.79
N PHE A 137 -43.93 -6.26 -27.27
CA PHE A 137 -43.68 -5.76 -25.91
C PHE A 137 -44.10 -4.29 -25.81
N TYR A 138 -43.62 -3.45 -26.73
CA TYR A 138 -43.95 -2.01 -26.77
C TYR A 138 -45.43 -1.75 -27.05
N ASN A 139 -46.07 -2.59 -27.88
CA ASN A 139 -47.51 -2.51 -28.19
C ASN A 139 -48.42 -2.99 -27.05
N ASN A 140 -47.86 -3.52 -25.96
CA ASN A 140 -48.63 -3.98 -24.80
C ASN A 140 -48.10 -3.37 -23.49
N LEU A 141 -47.44 -2.22 -23.56
CA LEU A 141 -46.91 -1.56 -22.36
C LEU A 141 -48.00 -1.29 -21.33
N ASP A 142 -49.21 -0.96 -21.77
CA ASP A 142 -50.41 -0.72 -20.96
C ASP A 142 -50.81 -1.90 -20.06
N LYS A 143 -50.37 -3.13 -20.40
CA LYS A 143 -50.64 -4.33 -19.60
C LYS A 143 -49.76 -4.43 -18.34
N PHE A 144 -48.62 -3.71 -18.29
CA PHE A 144 -47.70 -3.75 -17.16
C PHE A 144 -48.04 -2.67 -16.13
N LYS A 145 -49.10 -2.89 -15.34
CA LYS A 145 -49.64 -1.89 -14.40
C LYS A 145 -48.68 -1.46 -13.27
N LYS A 146 -47.60 -2.21 -13.05
CA LYS A 146 -46.63 -1.99 -11.97
C LYS A 146 -45.23 -1.64 -12.46
N ILE A 147 -45.00 -1.55 -13.79
CA ILE A 147 -43.67 -1.26 -14.34
C ILE A 147 -43.24 0.15 -13.93
N ARG A 148 -42.06 0.27 -13.32
CA ARG A 148 -41.47 1.54 -12.86
C ARG A 148 -40.24 1.93 -13.66
N LYS A 149 -39.48 0.92 -14.13
CA LYS A 149 -38.19 1.13 -14.78
C LYS A 149 -38.02 0.20 -15.98
N ILE A 150 -37.76 0.79 -17.14
CA ILE A 150 -37.33 0.08 -18.35
C ILE A 150 -35.95 0.61 -18.73
N VAL A 151 -34.97 -0.29 -18.76
CA VAL A 151 -33.61 -0.02 -19.24
C VAL A 151 -33.29 -1.04 -20.32
N SER A 152 -33.07 -0.56 -21.54
CA SER A 152 -32.62 -1.38 -22.66
C SER A 152 -31.36 -0.80 -23.29
N TYR A 153 -30.55 -1.68 -23.90
CA TYR A 153 -29.41 -1.21 -24.67
C TYR A 153 -29.82 -0.79 -26.09
N TYR A 154 -30.71 -1.56 -26.73
CA TYR A 154 -31.25 -1.27 -28.06
C TYR A 154 -32.78 -1.18 -28.07
N GLN A 155 -33.32 -0.25 -28.85
CA GLN A 155 -34.74 -0.21 -29.23
C GLN A 155 -34.90 0.13 -30.71
N PHE A 156 -35.44 -0.81 -31.50
CA PHE A 156 -35.74 -0.61 -32.92
C PHE A 156 -37.23 -0.43 -33.23
N SER A 157 -38.11 -0.76 -32.28
CA SER A 157 -39.55 -0.67 -32.47
C SER A 157 -40.10 0.60 -31.83
N SER A 158 -40.89 1.35 -32.60
CA SER A 158 -41.66 2.49 -32.09
C SER A 158 -42.79 2.04 -31.18
N ILE A 159 -43.09 2.85 -30.16
CA ILE A 159 -44.32 2.71 -29.38
C ILE A 159 -45.43 3.37 -30.19
N LYS A 160 -46.50 2.62 -30.51
CA LYS A 160 -47.64 3.17 -31.25
C LYS A 160 -48.30 4.28 -30.44
N GLU A 161 -48.74 5.33 -31.11
CA GLU A 161 -49.39 6.49 -30.49
C GLU A 161 -50.65 6.13 -29.69
N SER A 162 -51.35 5.06 -30.06
CA SER A 162 -52.54 4.58 -29.36
C SER A 162 -52.25 3.86 -28.03
N ILE A 163 -50.99 3.58 -27.69
CA ILE A 163 -50.64 2.86 -26.45
C ILE A 163 -50.60 3.83 -25.28
N VAL A 164 -51.34 3.49 -24.23
CA VAL A 164 -51.32 4.23 -22.97
C VAL A 164 -50.08 3.80 -22.19
N ILE A 165 -49.17 4.74 -21.95
CA ILE A 165 -48.00 4.50 -21.11
C ILE A 165 -48.45 4.27 -19.66
N PRO A 166 -48.00 3.19 -18.98
CA PRO A 166 -48.38 2.94 -17.59
C PRO A 166 -48.03 4.12 -16.69
N SER A 167 -48.98 4.55 -15.86
CA SER A 167 -48.78 5.63 -14.89
C SER A 167 -47.75 5.32 -13.81
N SER A 168 -47.39 4.04 -13.65
CA SER A 168 -46.33 3.59 -12.74
C SER A 168 -44.93 3.79 -13.31
N LEU A 169 -44.78 3.96 -14.63
CA LEU A 169 -43.48 4.03 -15.30
C LEU A 169 -42.85 5.40 -15.04
N SER A 170 -41.76 5.42 -14.28
CA SER A 170 -41.03 6.63 -13.91
C SER A 170 -39.71 6.80 -14.64
N VAL A 171 -39.05 5.70 -15.03
CA VAL A 171 -37.72 5.72 -15.68
C VAL A 171 -37.74 4.93 -16.98
N TYR A 172 -37.30 5.57 -18.06
CA TYR A 172 -37.15 4.96 -19.38
C TYR A 172 -35.79 5.30 -19.98
N ARG A 173 -34.91 4.30 -20.09
CA ARG A 173 -33.54 4.47 -20.61
C ARG A 173 -33.26 3.52 -21.77
N VAL A 174 -32.72 4.07 -22.85
CA VAL A 174 -32.29 3.35 -24.04
C VAL A 174 -30.93 3.88 -24.49
N ASN A 175 -29.93 3.01 -24.62
CA ASN A 175 -28.61 3.46 -25.07
C ASN A 175 -28.58 3.76 -26.57
N TYR A 176 -29.14 2.89 -27.41
CA TYR A 176 -29.18 3.02 -28.87
C TYR A 176 -30.61 2.89 -29.37
N VAL A 177 -31.15 3.95 -29.96
CA VAL A 177 -32.56 4.03 -30.33
C VAL A 177 -32.74 4.29 -31.82
N ALA A 178 -33.52 3.44 -32.49
CA ALA A 178 -33.92 3.50 -33.90
C ALA A 178 -35.45 3.65 -34.05
N ALA A 179 -36.10 4.23 -33.04
CA ALA A 179 -37.54 4.27 -32.89
C ALA A 179 -38.10 5.69 -32.93
N LYS A 180 -39.35 5.82 -33.39
CA LYS A 180 -40.12 7.06 -33.36
C LYS A 180 -40.89 7.18 -32.05
N PHE A 181 -40.84 8.37 -31.44
CA PHE A 181 -41.58 8.68 -30.22
C PHE A 181 -42.66 9.73 -30.51
N SER A 182 -43.87 9.48 -29.99
CA SER A 182 -45.02 10.35 -30.15
C SER A 182 -45.15 11.33 -28.98
N ASN A 183 -46.01 12.34 -29.16
CA ASN A 183 -46.39 13.27 -28.09
C ASN A 183 -46.93 12.54 -26.85
N ASN A 184 -47.72 11.48 -27.05
CA ASN A 184 -48.31 10.68 -25.96
C ASN A 184 -47.26 10.00 -25.07
N PHE A 185 -46.06 9.70 -25.60
CA PHE A 185 -44.97 9.18 -24.78
C PHE A 185 -44.43 10.25 -23.84
N PHE A 186 -44.24 11.46 -24.35
CA PHE A 186 -43.71 12.60 -23.58
C PHE A 186 -44.75 13.29 -22.69
N SER A 187 -46.05 12.99 -22.82
CA SER A 187 -47.10 13.45 -21.89
C SER A 187 -47.40 12.47 -20.75
N SER A 188 -46.64 11.37 -20.66
CA SER A 188 -46.82 10.32 -19.65
C SER A 188 -46.29 10.72 -18.26
N SER A 189 -46.43 9.83 -17.27
CA SER A 189 -45.92 10.01 -15.91
C SER A 189 -44.41 9.83 -15.74
N ILE A 190 -43.66 9.60 -16.84
CA ILE A 190 -42.23 9.32 -16.78
C ILE A 190 -41.50 10.57 -16.28
N SER A 191 -40.73 10.43 -15.20
CA SER A 191 -39.91 11.52 -14.65
C SER A 191 -38.50 11.57 -15.23
N ARG A 192 -37.98 10.47 -15.78
CA ARG A 192 -36.65 10.39 -16.38
C ARG A 192 -36.65 9.63 -17.69
N ILE A 193 -36.28 10.32 -18.77
CA ILE A 193 -36.10 9.76 -20.12
C ILE A 193 -34.63 9.88 -20.50
N GLU A 194 -34.01 8.78 -20.94
CA GLU A 194 -32.62 8.79 -21.38
C GLU A 194 -32.42 8.06 -22.70
N PHE A 195 -32.12 8.81 -23.74
CA PHE A 195 -31.72 8.31 -25.06
C PHE A 195 -30.28 8.75 -25.31
N ASN A 196 -29.33 7.81 -25.35
CA ASN A 196 -27.92 8.17 -25.43
C ASN A 196 -27.42 8.34 -26.87
N ARG A 197 -27.86 7.48 -27.79
CA ARG A 197 -27.45 7.50 -29.20
C ARG A 197 -28.62 7.21 -30.11
N SER A 198 -28.70 7.94 -31.22
CA SER A 198 -29.68 7.69 -32.28
C SER A 198 -29.10 6.75 -33.33
N LEU A 199 -29.94 5.85 -33.82
CA LEU A 199 -29.72 5.02 -35.01
C LEU A 199 -30.72 5.43 -36.10
N ASP A 200 -30.55 4.91 -37.31
CA ASP A 200 -31.49 5.10 -38.41
C ASP A 200 -32.92 4.70 -37.98
N GLY A 201 -33.88 5.61 -38.14
CA GLY A 201 -35.28 5.43 -37.71
C GLY A 201 -35.65 6.15 -36.42
N PHE A 202 -34.67 6.72 -35.70
CA PHE A 202 -34.93 7.61 -34.56
C PHE A 202 -35.65 8.88 -35.00
N GLU A 203 -36.74 9.23 -34.32
CA GLU A 203 -37.46 10.48 -34.54
C GLU A 203 -38.09 10.94 -33.22
N LEU A 204 -37.84 12.20 -32.86
CA LEU A 204 -38.50 12.89 -31.75
C LEU A 204 -39.76 13.62 -32.25
N PRO A 205 -40.74 13.89 -31.37
CA PRO A 205 -41.84 14.77 -31.73
C PRO A 205 -41.31 16.17 -32.04
N LYS A 206 -42.04 16.91 -32.89
CA LYS A 206 -41.66 18.29 -33.24
C LYS A 206 -41.73 19.25 -32.05
N GLU A 207 -42.63 18.98 -31.10
CA GLU A 207 -42.88 19.81 -29.92
C GLU A 207 -43.17 18.92 -28.71
N PHE A 208 -42.71 19.33 -27.53
CA PHE A 208 -43.11 18.70 -26.28
C PHE A 208 -44.56 19.06 -25.95
N THR A 209 -45.30 18.07 -25.48
CA THR A 209 -46.60 18.28 -24.83
C THR A 209 -46.36 18.64 -23.37
N ASP A 210 -47.29 19.39 -22.77
CA ASP A 210 -47.21 19.77 -21.37
C ASP A 210 -47.09 18.53 -20.47
N ASN A 211 -46.10 18.53 -19.57
CA ASN A 211 -45.80 17.41 -18.68
C ASN A 211 -45.30 17.90 -17.30
N GLU A 212 -46.07 17.58 -16.26
CA GLU A 212 -45.82 17.97 -14.86
C GLU A 212 -44.96 16.96 -14.07
N HIS A 213 -44.38 15.96 -14.73
CA HIS A 213 -43.64 14.86 -14.11
C HIS A 213 -42.18 14.78 -14.58
N LEU A 214 -41.87 15.19 -15.82
CA LEU A 214 -40.58 15.01 -16.45
C LEU A 214 -39.51 15.94 -15.83
N GLU A 215 -38.55 15.35 -15.13
CA GLU A 215 -37.51 16.04 -14.37
C GLU A 215 -36.14 16.00 -15.04
N THR A 216 -35.83 14.89 -15.72
CA THR A 216 -34.54 14.64 -16.39
C THR A 216 -34.74 14.09 -17.79
N ILE A 217 -34.07 14.69 -18.77
CA ILE A 217 -34.05 14.20 -20.16
C ILE A 217 -32.61 14.09 -20.66
N THR A 218 -32.27 12.97 -21.29
CA THR A 218 -31.10 12.84 -22.17
C THR A 218 -31.58 12.57 -23.60
N LEU A 219 -31.15 13.38 -24.57
CA LEU A 219 -31.50 13.22 -25.99
C LEU A 219 -30.25 13.17 -26.87
N PRO A 220 -30.22 12.28 -27.88
CA PRO A 220 -29.20 12.34 -28.91
C PRO A 220 -29.63 13.37 -29.96
N LEU A 221 -28.68 14.17 -30.43
CA LEU A 221 -28.82 14.98 -31.63
C LEU A 221 -27.96 14.37 -32.72
N SER A 222 -28.55 14.12 -33.87
CA SER A 222 -27.84 13.58 -35.03
C SER A 222 -28.31 14.22 -36.31
N LEU A 223 -27.74 13.83 -37.44
CA LEU A 223 -28.17 14.34 -38.76
C LEU A 223 -29.62 13.99 -39.10
N ILE A 224 -30.18 12.94 -38.48
CA ILE A 224 -31.54 12.46 -38.74
C ILE A 224 -32.54 13.16 -37.82
N SER A 225 -32.10 13.54 -36.62
CA SER A 225 -32.88 14.33 -35.65
C SER A 225 -32.02 15.51 -35.17
N PRO A 226 -31.85 16.56 -35.99
CA PRO A 226 -30.94 17.65 -35.69
C PRO A 226 -31.47 18.65 -34.66
N ASP A 227 -32.80 18.72 -34.51
CA ASP A 227 -33.47 19.67 -33.65
C ASP A 227 -33.96 19.02 -32.34
N LEU A 228 -34.00 19.83 -31.27
CA LEU A 228 -34.75 19.50 -30.06
C LEU A 228 -36.24 19.79 -30.27
N PRO A 229 -37.15 19.05 -29.63
CA PRO A 229 -38.56 19.40 -29.65
C PRO A 229 -38.78 20.80 -29.07
N LYS A 230 -39.65 21.60 -29.71
CA LYS A 230 -40.02 22.94 -29.22
C LYS A 230 -40.92 22.86 -27.98
N ASN A 231 -41.28 24.01 -27.41
CA ASN A 231 -42.15 24.10 -26.21
C ASN A 231 -41.55 23.43 -24.96
N GLY A 232 -40.25 23.61 -24.71
CA GLY A 232 -39.61 23.17 -23.47
C GLY A 232 -40.23 23.79 -22.21
N LYS A 233 -40.93 24.93 -22.35
CA LYS A 233 -41.68 25.59 -21.27
C LYS A 233 -42.87 24.77 -20.77
N GLY A 234 -43.39 23.87 -21.60
CA GLY A 234 -44.41 22.89 -21.20
C GLY A 234 -43.89 21.83 -20.22
N LEU A 235 -42.59 21.84 -19.87
CA LEU A 235 -41.97 20.90 -18.94
C LEU A 235 -41.54 21.61 -17.65
N PRO A 236 -42.49 22.08 -16.80
CA PRO A 236 -42.18 22.94 -15.66
C PRO A 236 -41.24 22.32 -14.63
N LYS A 237 -41.20 20.98 -14.49
CA LYS A 237 -40.30 20.27 -13.57
C LYS A 237 -38.97 19.84 -14.18
N LEU A 238 -38.73 20.10 -15.48
CA LEU A 238 -37.48 19.72 -16.12
C LEU A 238 -36.32 20.55 -15.57
N THR A 239 -35.47 19.92 -14.76
CA THR A 239 -34.32 20.57 -14.11
C THR A 239 -32.99 20.11 -14.68
N SER A 240 -32.94 18.96 -15.38
CA SER A 240 -31.72 18.42 -15.98
C SER A 240 -31.92 18.02 -17.45
N LEU A 241 -31.09 18.60 -18.33
CA LEU A 241 -31.04 18.25 -19.75
C LEU A 241 -29.62 17.81 -20.13
N THR A 242 -29.51 16.65 -20.76
CA THR A 242 -28.28 16.14 -21.38
C THR A 242 -28.49 16.02 -22.89
N ILE A 243 -27.55 16.56 -23.65
CA ILE A 243 -27.57 16.54 -25.12
C ILE A 243 -26.35 15.73 -25.59
N MET A 244 -26.59 14.63 -26.28
CA MET A 244 -25.55 13.79 -26.88
C MET A 244 -25.46 14.03 -28.38
N VAL A 245 -24.48 14.80 -28.84
CA VAL A 245 -24.30 15.12 -30.25
C VAL A 245 -23.55 13.98 -30.93
N ASP A 246 -24.23 13.28 -31.84
CA ASP A 246 -23.72 12.15 -32.61
C ASP A 246 -23.77 12.47 -34.11
N VAL A 247 -22.68 13.07 -34.61
CA VAL A 247 -22.56 13.52 -36.01
C VAL A 247 -21.43 12.74 -36.68
N GLU A 248 -21.69 11.48 -37.01
CA GLU A 248 -20.72 10.65 -37.74
C GLU A 248 -20.61 11.08 -39.23
N ASN A 249 -19.41 11.51 -39.64
CA ASN A 249 -18.81 11.40 -40.97
C ASN A 249 -19.56 11.90 -42.23
N LYS A 250 -20.57 12.78 -42.13
CA LYS A 250 -21.26 13.30 -43.34
C LYS A 250 -21.14 14.82 -43.48
N LYS A 251 -20.96 15.26 -44.73
CA LYS A 251 -20.76 16.67 -45.16
C LYS A 251 -22.00 17.59 -45.01
N GLN A 252 -23.01 17.21 -44.23
CA GLN A 252 -24.26 17.97 -44.13
C GLN A 252 -24.20 19.00 -43.00
N ASP A 253 -24.70 20.22 -43.28
CA ASP A 253 -24.71 21.33 -42.32
C ASP A 253 -25.68 21.01 -41.17
N PHE A 254 -25.12 20.85 -39.97
CA PHE A 254 -25.85 20.67 -38.73
C PHE A 254 -25.76 21.98 -37.95
N ASN A 255 -26.89 22.51 -37.47
CA ASN A 255 -26.93 23.67 -36.61
C ASN A 255 -27.28 23.22 -35.19
N PHE A 256 -26.52 23.64 -34.20
CA PHE A 256 -26.84 23.32 -32.81
C PHE A 256 -28.15 24.03 -32.42
N PRO A 257 -29.13 23.32 -31.83
CA PRO A 257 -30.45 23.88 -31.57
C PRO A 257 -30.42 24.97 -30.49
N SER A 258 -31.37 25.90 -30.57
CA SER A 258 -31.58 26.89 -29.52
C SER A 258 -32.06 26.22 -28.24
N LEU A 259 -31.56 26.71 -27.10
CA LEU A 259 -31.91 26.21 -25.78
C LEU A 259 -32.82 27.18 -24.99
N GLU A 260 -33.33 28.23 -25.63
CA GLU A 260 -34.17 29.28 -25.02
C GLU A 260 -35.52 28.75 -24.50
N GLU A 261 -35.94 27.58 -25.00
CA GLU A 261 -37.20 26.94 -24.63
C GLU A 261 -37.16 26.29 -23.24
N PHE A 262 -36.01 26.20 -22.58
CA PHE A 262 -35.85 25.47 -21.30
C PHE A 262 -35.43 26.39 -20.13
N PRO A 263 -36.31 27.30 -19.66
CA PRO A 263 -35.95 28.31 -18.65
C PRO A 263 -35.71 27.77 -17.22
N ASN A 264 -36.20 26.55 -16.93
CA ASN A 264 -36.17 25.96 -15.58
C ASN A 264 -34.95 25.05 -15.34
N LEU A 265 -34.04 24.92 -16.31
CA LEU A 265 -32.88 24.06 -16.18
C LEU A 265 -31.96 24.52 -15.05
N ILE A 266 -31.63 23.59 -14.16
CA ILE A 266 -30.62 23.72 -13.11
C ILE A 266 -29.30 23.12 -13.59
N LYS A 267 -29.37 22.04 -14.37
CA LYS A 267 -28.22 21.30 -14.92
C LYS A 267 -28.35 21.16 -16.43
N LEU A 268 -27.28 21.48 -17.14
CA LEU A 268 -27.13 21.25 -18.57
C LEU A 268 -25.83 20.49 -18.83
N SER A 269 -25.92 19.40 -19.58
CA SER A 269 -24.77 18.63 -20.07
C SER A 269 -24.83 18.54 -21.59
N ILE A 270 -23.71 18.81 -22.25
CA ILE A 270 -23.56 18.67 -23.70
C ILE A 270 -22.33 17.82 -23.96
N SER A 271 -22.47 16.73 -24.69
CA SER A 271 -21.35 15.82 -25.00
C SER A 271 -21.35 15.42 -26.47
N SER A 272 -20.18 15.24 -27.09
CA SER A 272 -20.04 14.57 -28.38
C SER A 272 -19.39 13.21 -28.34
N SER A 273 -19.76 12.38 -29.33
CA SER A 273 -19.00 11.21 -29.71
C SER A 273 -17.63 11.61 -30.32
N TRP A 274 -16.60 10.80 -30.07
CA TRP A 274 -15.23 11.07 -30.51
C TRP A 274 -15.06 10.75 -32.01
N GLY A 275 -15.39 11.70 -32.89
CA GLY A 275 -15.17 11.61 -34.34
C GLY A 275 -13.82 12.18 -34.80
N LYS A 276 -13.25 11.64 -35.90
CA LYS A 276 -11.97 12.11 -36.49
C LYS A 276 -12.13 13.38 -37.35
N GLU A 277 -13.32 13.63 -37.90
CA GLU A 277 -13.62 14.83 -38.68
C GLU A 277 -14.59 15.71 -37.90
N LYS A 278 -14.18 16.94 -37.57
CA LYS A 278 -14.88 17.79 -36.60
C LYS A 278 -15.38 19.05 -37.26
N ARG A 279 -16.70 19.18 -37.36
CA ARG A 279 -17.34 20.48 -37.58
C ARG A 279 -17.46 21.17 -36.22
N LEU A 280 -16.99 22.40 -36.14
CA LEU A 280 -17.14 23.23 -34.95
C LEU A 280 -18.45 24.02 -35.06
N TYR A 281 -19.22 24.09 -33.98
CA TYR A 281 -20.47 24.84 -33.85
C TYR A 281 -20.25 26.09 -33.01
N GLN A 282 -21.04 27.14 -33.25
CA GLN A 282 -21.04 28.28 -32.35
C GLN A 282 -21.58 27.83 -30.98
N LEU A 283 -20.85 28.16 -29.91
CA LEU A 283 -21.31 27.90 -28.54
C LEU A 283 -22.70 28.52 -28.31
N PRO A 284 -23.69 27.78 -27.80
CA PRO A 284 -25.03 28.31 -27.58
C PRO A 284 -25.03 29.43 -26.54
N SER A 285 -25.98 30.36 -26.68
CA SER A 285 -26.21 31.42 -25.69
C SER A 285 -26.93 30.85 -24.48
N PHE A 286 -26.37 31.08 -23.28
CA PHE A 286 -26.99 30.68 -22.01
C PHE A 286 -27.84 31.80 -21.38
N LYS A 287 -28.05 32.94 -22.05
CA LYS A 287 -28.67 34.13 -21.46
C LYS A 287 -30.09 33.92 -20.90
N HIS A 288 -30.83 32.94 -21.42
CA HIS A 288 -32.23 32.67 -21.06
C HIS A 288 -32.39 31.59 -19.97
N MET A 289 -31.28 31.02 -19.46
CA MET A 289 -31.29 29.97 -18.44
C MET A 289 -30.86 30.53 -17.08
N GLU A 290 -31.63 31.47 -16.52
CA GLU A 290 -31.25 32.17 -15.29
C GLU A 290 -31.12 31.22 -14.08
N ASN A 291 -31.83 30.07 -14.10
CA ASN A 291 -31.81 29.04 -13.06
C ASN A 291 -30.64 28.06 -13.15
N LEU A 292 -29.81 28.14 -14.21
CA LEU A 292 -28.74 27.18 -14.46
C LEU A 292 -27.64 27.33 -13.41
N LYS A 293 -27.36 26.24 -12.67
CA LYS A 293 -26.33 26.18 -11.63
C LYS A 293 -25.15 25.30 -12.01
N GLN A 294 -25.33 24.38 -12.95
CA GLN A 294 -24.33 23.41 -13.37
C GLN A 294 -24.27 23.32 -14.89
N LEU A 295 -23.06 23.43 -15.45
CA LEU A 295 -22.81 23.29 -16.88
C LEU A 295 -21.68 22.30 -17.11
N TYR A 296 -21.94 21.30 -17.94
CA TYR A 296 -20.98 20.29 -18.36
C TYR A 296 -20.87 20.31 -19.88
N ILE A 297 -19.65 20.46 -20.41
CA ILE A 297 -19.38 20.42 -21.85
C ILE A 297 -18.25 19.42 -22.09
N TYR A 298 -18.54 18.36 -22.85
CA TYR A 298 -17.63 17.29 -23.19
C TYR A 298 -17.41 17.22 -24.71
N GLY A 299 -16.15 17.26 -25.12
CA GLY A 299 -15.75 17.26 -26.51
C GLY A 299 -15.50 18.67 -27.07
N ASP A 300 -14.90 18.68 -28.25
CA ASP A 300 -14.46 19.88 -28.96
C ASP A 300 -15.46 20.30 -30.03
N LEU A 301 -16.75 20.23 -29.70
CA LEU A 301 -17.82 20.59 -30.59
C LEU A 301 -17.88 22.08 -30.92
N PHE A 302 -17.43 22.93 -30.00
CA PHE A 302 -17.76 24.34 -30.06
C PHE A 302 -16.55 25.23 -30.39
N TYR A 303 -16.81 26.29 -31.14
CA TYR A 303 -15.98 27.48 -31.26
C TYR A 303 -16.71 28.69 -30.68
N SER A 304 -15.96 29.72 -30.30
CA SER A 304 -16.54 31.02 -29.98
C SER A 304 -16.65 31.86 -31.24
N SER A 305 -17.86 32.31 -31.59
CA SER A 305 -18.08 33.27 -32.68
C SER A 305 -17.48 34.65 -32.41
N ASN A 306 -17.28 34.98 -31.13
CA ASN A 306 -16.71 36.26 -30.72
C ASN A 306 -15.19 36.15 -30.73
N SER A 307 -14.52 37.16 -31.27
CA SER A 307 -13.06 37.30 -31.24
C SER A 307 -12.46 37.19 -29.84
N SER A 308 -13.25 37.44 -28.79
CA SER A 308 -12.82 37.36 -27.39
C SER A 308 -12.82 35.96 -26.77
N SER A 309 -13.47 34.96 -27.38
CA SER A 309 -13.50 33.57 -26.86
C SER A 309 -13.93 33.42 -25.39
N VAL A 310 -14.86 34.26 -24.94
CA VAL A 310 -15.35 34.29 -23.54
C VAL A 310 -16.58 33.41 -23.36
N LEU A 311 -16.55 32.51 -22.37
CA LEU A 311 -17.74 31.81 -21.86
C LEU A 311 -18.51 32.75 -20.91
N ASN A 312 -19.68 33.21 -21.36
CA ASN A 312 -20.48 34.19 -20.62
C ASN A 312 -21.62 33.54 -19.84
N LEU A 313 -21.45 33.43 -18.52
CA LEU A 313 -22.41 32.94 -17.53
C LEU A 313 -22.91 34.07 -16.60
N SER A 314 -22.85 35.33 -17.06
CA SER A 314 -23.19 36.50 -16.23
C SER A 314 -24.68 36.65 -15.90
N LYS A 315 -25.54 35.79 -16.47
CA LYS A 315 -26.98 35.74 -16.20
C LYS A 315 -27.38 34.60 -15.26
N GLN A 316 -26.43 33.73 -14.92
CA GLN A 316 -26.66 32.58 -14.05
C GLN A 316 -26.39 32.96 -12.61
N HIS A 317 -27.45 33.27 -11.88
CA HIS A 317 -27.39 33.61 -10.47
C HIS A 317 -27.06 32.37 -9.62
N ASN A 318 -26.22 32.53 -8.60
CA ASN A 318 -25.81 31.42 -7.71
C ASN A 318 -25.22 30.19 -8.43
N PHE A 319 -24.47 30.39 -9.53
CA PHE A 319 -23.85 29.30 -10.28
C PHE A 319 -22.86 28.50 -9.39
N LYS A 320 -22.77 27.18 -9.59
CA LYS A 320 -22.03 26.27 -8.68
C LYS A 320 -20.91 25.49 -9.34
N SER A 321 -21.14 24.90 -10.51
CA SER A 321 -20.19 23.95 -11.10
C SER A 321 -20.07 24.09 -12.60
N LEU A 322 -18.84 24.19 -13.08
CA LEU A 322 -18.49 24.15 -14.50
C LEU A 322 -17.50 23.02 -14.75
N GLU A 323 -17.80 22.16 -15.71
CA GLU A 323 -16.91 21.10 -16.17
C GLU A 323 -16.70 21.17 -17.68
N LEU A 324 -15.44 21.21 -18.11
CA LEU A 324 -15.04 21.31 -19.51
C LEU A 324 -14.04 20.21 -19.85
N TRP A 325 -14.43 19.28 -20.71
CA TRP A 325 -13.54 18.21 -21.15
C TRP A 325 -13.28 18.35 -22.65
N ASN A 326 -12.01 18.46 -23.03
CA ASN A 326 -11.56 18.52 -24.42
C ASN A 326 -12.22 19.68 -25.18
N CYS A 327 -12.30 20.86 -24.55
CA CYS A 327 -12.93 22.03 -25.15
C CYS A 327 -11.85 22.99 -25.69
N PHE A 328 -11.95 23.41 -26.96
CA PHE A 328 -10.99 24.35 -27.57
C PHE A 328 -11.52 25.77 -27.74
N PHE A 329 -12.79 26.05 -27.45
CA PHE A 329 -13.34 27.40 -27.57
C PHE A 329 -12.75 28.41 -26.58
N LEU A 330 -12.04 27.96 -25.53
CA LEU A 330 -11.32 28.84 -24.59
C LEU A 330 -9.85 29.08 -24.98
N THR A 331 -9.31 28.35 -25.97
CA THR A 331 -7.89 28.42 -26.33
C THR A 331 -7.47 29.83 -26.77
N ASN A 332 -8.37 30.54 -27.48
CA ASN A 332 -8.12 31.88 -28.01
C ASN A 332 -8.58 33.01 -27.07
N CYS A 333 -8.96 32.69 -25.84
CA CYS A 333 -9.38 33.71 -24.90
C CYS A 333 -8.18 34.57 -24.46
N SER A 334 -8.24 35.86 -24.78
CA SER A 334 -7.18 36.83 -24.53
C SER A 334 -7.57 37.94 -23.55
N SER A 335 -8.85 38.02 -23.17
CA SER A 335 -9.38 39.06 -22.28
C SER A 335 -9.82 38.49 -20.93
N TYR A 336 -9.45 39.14 -19.83
CA TYR A 336 -9.92 38.81 -18.49
C TYR A 336 -11.37 39.29 -18.26
N PRO A 337 -12.28 38.47 -17.69
CA PRO A 337 -12.14 37.03 -17.43
C PRO A 337 -12.55 36.17 -18.64
N CYS A 338 -11.93 35.00 -18.82
CA CYS A 338 -12.34 34.03 -19.85
C CYS A 338 -13.67 33.35 -19.56
N ILE A 339 -14.01 33.24 -18.28
CA ILE A 339 -15.29 32.73 -17.82
C ILE A 339 -15.92 33.83 -16.98
N LYS A 340 -16.98 34.44 -17.52
CA LYS A 340 -17.65 35.56 -16.88
C LYS A 340 -18.85 35.05 -16.09
N PHE A 341 -18.73 35.01 -14.76
CA PHE A 341 -19.84 34.69 -13.85
C PHE A 341 -20.67 35.93 -13.49
N SER A 342 -21.85 35.72 -12.90
CA SER A 342 -22.65 36.80 -12.31
C SER A 342 -21.98 37.34 -11.03
N ASN A 343 -22.22 38.61 -10.69
CA ASN A 343 -21.60 39.29 -9.55
C ASN A 343 -22.07 38.75 -8.19
N ASP A 344 -23.22 38.10 -8.13
CA ASP A 344 -23.79 37.46 -6.93
C ASP A 344 -23.35 36.00 -6.77
N THR A 345 -22.52 35.49 -7.69
CA THR A 345 -22.05 34.11 -7.65
C THR A 345 -20.81 34.00 -6.77
N GLU A 346 -20.84 33.06 -5.84
CA GLU A 346 -19.73 32.73 -4.95
C GLU A 346 -19.52 31.21 -4.87
N ASN A 347 -18.28 30.81 -4.59
CA ASN A 347 -17.92 29.42 -4.31
C ASN A 347 -18.08 28.48 -5.50
N VAL A 348 -17.64 28.91 -6.69
CA VAL A 348 -17.70 28.10 -7.92
C VAL A 348 -16.60 27.05 -7.94
N SER A 349 -16.97 25.85 -8.38
CA SER A 349 -16.06 24.78 -8.76
C SER A 349 -15.89 24.75 -10.29
N VAL A 350 -14.65 24.88 -10.76
CA VAL A 350 -14.29 24.77 -12.18
C VAL A 350 -13.38 23.56 -12.35
N SER A 351 -13.77 22.65 -13.24
CA SER A 351 -12.99 21.47 -13.61
C SER A 351 -12.75 21.46 -15.11
N THR A 352 -11.49 21.32 -15.52
CA THR A 352 -11.12 21.31 -16.93
C THR A 352 -10.16 20.16 -17.21
N THR A 353 -10.43 19.37 -18.25
CA THR A 353 -9.56 18.29 -18.71
C THR A 353 -9.33 18.40 -20.20
N LEU A 354 -8.09 18.29 -20.69
CA LEU A 354 -7.77 18.42 -22.13
C LEU A 354 -8.26 19.74 -22.76
N THR A 355 -8.45 20.78 -21.95
CA THR A 355 -8.96 22.09 -22.35
C THR A 355 -7.81 23.08 -22.22
N GLN A 356 -7.45 23.73 -23.32
CA GLN A 356 -6.37 24.72 -23.33
C GLN A 356 -6.95 26.11 -23.01
N PHE A 357 -6.41 26.76 -21.98
CA PHE A 357 -6.78 28.13 -21.62
C PHE A 357 -5.71 28.75 -20.71
N ASN A 358 -5.64 30.08 -20.70
CA ASN A 358 -4.77 30.83 -19.82
C ASN A 358 -5.41 30.96 -18.42
N MET A 359 -4.82 30.30 -17.43
CA MET A 359 -5.28 30.28 -16.04
C MET A 359 -5.21 31.66 -15.37
N SER A 360 -4.36 32.58 -15.84
CA SER A 360 -4.34 33.97 -15.35
C SER A 360 -5.61 34.75 -15.69
N LEU A 361 -6.40 34.26 -16.67
CA LEU A 361 -7.64 34.90 -17.10
C LEU A 361 -8.89 34.38 -16.35
N ILE A 362 -8.71 33.63 -15.28
CA ILE A 362 -9.79 33.15 -14.40
C ILE A 362 -10.05 34.16 -13.27
N ASN A 363 -11.32 34.42 -12.98
CA ASN A 363 -11.70 35.25 -11.84
C ASN A 363 -11.66 34.44 -10.52
N TYR A 364 -10.53 34.50 -9.82
CA TYR A 364 -10.32 33.82 -8.55
C TYR A 364 -11.11 34.41 -7.36
N ASP A 365 -11.79 35.54 -7.51
CA ASP A 365 -12.68 36.07 -6.45
C ASP A 365 -13.90 35.16 -6.26
N ILE A 366 -14.33 34.54 -7.36
CA ILE A 366 -15.53 33.71 -7.44
C ILE A 366 -15.18 32.21 -7.39
N VAL A 367 -14.09 31.81 -8.07
CA VAL A 367 -13.68 30.39 -8.17
C VAL A 367 -12.94 29.95 -6.90
N LYS A 368 -13.50 28.97 -6.18
CA LYS A 368 -12.90 28.41 -4.95
C LYS A 368 -12.25 27.05 -5.14
N THR A 369 -12.75 26.28 -6.10
CA THR A 369 -12.16 25.00 -6.48
C THR A 369 -11.80 25.07 -7.96
N LEU A 370 -10.54 24.84 -8.27
CA LEU A 370 -10.04 24.76 -9.64
C LEU A 370 -9.30 23.44 -9.83
N LYS A 371 -9.80 22.61 -10.75
CA LYS A 371 -9.16 21.35 -11.16
C LYS A 371 -8.78 21.45 -12.64
N VAL A 372 -7.49 21.30 -12.94
CA VAL A 372 -6.95 21.43 -14.30
C VAL A 372 -6.12 20.19 -14.63
N SER A 373 -6.50 19.51 -15.70
CA SER A 373 -5.83 18.33 -16.24
C SER A 373 -5.45 18.55 -17.68
N ARG A 374 -4.22 18.16 -18.05
CA ARG A 374 -3.80 18.13 -19.45
C ARG A 374 -4.03 19.46 -20.17
N ASN A 375 -3.80 20.58 -19.47
CA ASN A 375 -3.75 21.89 -20.08
C ASN A 375 -2.38 22.06 -20.74
N MET A 376 -2.36 21.85 -22.05
CA MET A 376 -1.13 21.86 -22.84
C MET A 376 -0.68 23.27 -23.26
N LEU A 377 -1.38 24.32 -22.82
CA LEU A 377 -0.93 25.70 -22.98
C LEU A 377 0.20 25.97 -21.99
N GLU A 378 1.42 26.08 -22.51
CA GLU A 378 2.61 26.48 -21.76
C GLU A 378 2.44 27.92 -21.23
N GLN A 379 2.41 28.06 -19.90
CA GLN A 379 2.11 29.33 -19.23
C GLN A 379 2.69 29.37 -17.80
N PRO A 380 2.93 30.56 -17.23
CA PRO A 380 3.27 30.65 -15.81
C PRO A 380 2.03 30.32 -14.96
N LEU A 381 2.26 29.84 -13.74
CA LEU A 381 1.19 29.71 -12.77
C LEU A 381 0.72 31.10 -12.31
N PRO A 382 -0.60 31.33 -12.16
CA PRO A 382 -1.12 32.63 -11.76
C PRO A 382 -0.75 32.96 -10.30
N GLU A 383 -0.37 34.20 -10.05
CA GLU A 383 -0.31 34.71 -8.68
C GLU A 383 -1.73 34.98 -8.17
N PHE A 384 -2.14 34.32 -7.09
CA PHE A 384 -3.44 34.57 -6.47
C PHE A 384 -3.35 34.93 -4.98
N PRO A 385 -4.27 35.76 -4.47
CA PRO A 385 -4.24 36.17 -3.08
C PRO A 385 -4.39 35.00 -2.09
N PRO A 386 -3.72 35.09 -0.92
CA PRO A 386 -4.00 34.41 0.35
C PRO A 386 -5.09 33.35 0.41
N ASN A 387 -6.30 33.88 0.27
CA ASN A 387 -7.51 33.34 0.87
C ASN A 387 -8.60 33.05 -0.18
N LYS A 388 -8.27 33.20 -1.47
CA LYS A 388 -9.29 33.19 -2.52
C LYS A 388 -9.55 31.80 -3.08
N LEU A 389 -8.52 30.99 -3.32
CA LEU A 389 -8.66 29.62 -3.81
C LEU A 389 -8.50 28.61 -2.65
N ILE A 390 -9.51 27.77 -2.44
CA ILE A 390 -9.54 26.76 -1.36
C ILE A 390 -8.89 25.47 -1.84
N ASN A 391 -9.32 24.98 -3.00
CA ASN A 391 -8.82 23.73 -3.59
C ASN A 391 -8.24 23.99 -4.98
N PHE A 392 -6.99 23.59 -5.19
CA PHE A 392 -6.33 23.67 -6.48
C PHE A 392 -5.71 22.31 -6.82
N HIS A 393 -6.08 21.77 -7.97
CA HIS A 393 -5.51 20.55 -8.53
C HIS A 393 -4.98 20.85 -9.93
N LEU A 394 -3.71 20.57 -10.17
CA LEU A 394 -3.06 20.73 -11.47
C LEU A 394 -2.26 19.48 -11.83
N TYR A 395 -2.62 18.83 -12.93
CA TYR A 395 -1.99 17.58 -13.34
C TYR A 395 -1.77 17.46 -14.83
N ASN A 396 -0.68 16.78 -15.22
CA ASN A 396 -0.34 16.50 -16.63
C ASN A 396 -0.34 17.73 -17.54
N SER A 397 -0.04 18.92 -17.00
CA SER A 397 -0.13 20.21 -17.70
C SER A 397 1.26 20.83 -17.92
N LYS A 398 1.34 21.87 -18.76
CA LYS A 398 2.60 22.59 -19.05
C LYS A 398 2.73 23.89 -18.25
N ILE A 399 3.86 24.07 -17.58
CA ILE A 399 4.19 25.24 -16.77
C ILE A 399 5.49 25.86 -17.31
N SER A 400 5.45 27.14 -17.68
CA SER A 400 6.58 27.82 -18.35
C SER A 400 7.56 28.53 -17.39
N ASP A 401 7.28 28.56 -16.09
CA ASP A 401 8.10 29.23 -15.09
C ASP A 401 8.05 28.46 -13.75
N SER A 402 8.80 28.95 -12.76
CA SER A 402 8.84 28.45 -11.40
C SER A 402 7.47 28.52 -10.72
N ILE A 403 7.19 27.57 -9.82
CA ILE A 403 5.98 27.62 -9.00
C ILE A 403 6.12 28.80 -8.02
N PRO A 404 5.16 29.74 -7.95
CA PRO A 404 5.27 30.89 -7.05
C PRO A 404 5.29 30.46 -5.58
N ALA A 405 6.11 31.12 -4.77
CA ALA A 405 6.23 30.82 -3.32
C ALA A 405 4.90 31.02 -2.55
N SER A 406 3.96 31.79 -3.09
CA SER A 406 2.62 32.00 -2.53
C SER A 406 1.75 30.74 -2.48
N TYR A 407 2.17 29.67 -3.16
CA TYR A 407 1.54 28.35 -3.11
C TYR A 407 1.96 27.54 -1.88
N CYS A 408 3.02 27.97 -1.17
CA CYS A 408 3.43 27.35 0.09
C CYS A 408 2.39 27.52 1.19
N GLY A 409 2.24 26.49 2.03
CA GLY A 409 1.31 26.50 3.17
C GLY A 409 -0.15 26.27 2.80
N ARG A 410 -0.44 25.79 1.58
CA ARG A 410 -1.79 25.50 1.11
C ARG A 410 -1.95 24.03 0.73
N SER A 411 -3.18 23.51 0.84
CA SER A 411 -3.53 22.14 0.45
C SER A 411 -3.74 22.02 -1.07
N PHE A 412 -2.71 22.33 -1.84
CA PHE A 412 -2.74 22.23 -3.30
C PHE A 412 -2.09 20.95 -3.77
N ASN A 413 -2.67 20.35 -4.82
CA ASN A 413 -2.15 19.14 -5.43
C ASN A 413 -1.64 19.48 -6.84
N ILE A 414 -0.32 19.48 -7.01
CA ILE A 414 0.35 19.72 -8.28
C ILE A 414 1.20 18.48 -8.58
N SER A 415 0.86 17.72 -9.62
CA SER A 415 1.49 16.42 -9.90
C SER A 415 1.67 16.14 -11.39
N ASN A 416 2.76 15.48 -11.78
CA ASN A 416 3.01 15.02 -13.15
C ASN A 416 2.95 16.14 -14.21
N ASN A 417 3.40 17.35 -13.90
CA ASN A 417 3.41 18.47 -14.85
C ASN A 417 4.77 18.59 -15.55
N GLU A 418 4.76 19.01 -16.82
CA GLU A 418 5.97 19.46 -17.52
C GLU A 418 6.27 20.89 -17.07
N MET A 419 7.45 21.14 -16.49
CA MET A 419 7.80 22.45 -15.93
C MET A 419 9.21 22.88 -16.31
N ILE A 420 9.33 24.14 -16.72
CA ILE A 420 10.61 24.86 -16.85
C ILE A 420 10.71 25.81 -15.65
N GLY A 421 11.56 25.52 -14.66
CA GLY A 421 11.74 26.40 -13.48
C GLY A 421 11.99 25.66 -12.17
N PHE A 422 11.83 26.38 -11.06
CA PHE A 422 12.06 25.88 -9.70
C PHE A 422 10.75 25.57 -8.96
N VAL A 423 10.78 24.54 -8.10
CA VAL A 423 9.71 24.23 -7.14
C VAL A 423 10.10 24.79 -5.75
N PRO A 424 9.25 25.56 -5.05
CA PRO A 424 9.52 26.03 -3.71
C PRO A 424 9.76 24.90 -2.71
N GLU A 425 10.63 25.13 -1.71
CA GLU A 425 11.05 24.12 -0.71
C GLU A 425 9.90 23.53 0.13
N CYS A 426 8.75 24.21 0.18
CA CYS A 426 7.56 23.77 0.89
C CYS A 426 6.82 22.60 0.21
N PHE A 427 7.10 22.32 -1.07
CA PHE A 427 6.51 21.18 -1.77
C PHE A 427 7.27 19.90 -1.42
N LEU A 428 6.50 18.87 -1.09
CA LEU A 428 7.02 17.54 -0.82
C LEU A 428 6.90 16.73 -2.12
N CYS A 429 8.01 16.20 -2.62
CA CYS A 429 7.97 15.31 -3.78
C CYS A 429 7.53 13.92 -3.31
N GLU A 430 6.38 13.46 -3.79
CA GLU A 430 5.87 12.12 -3.52
C GLU A 430 6.18 11.21 -4.72
N LYS A 431 6.88 10.10 -4.47
CA LYS A 431 7.07 9.04 -5.48
C LYS A 431 5.86 8.08 -5.48
N PRO A 432 5.67 7.23 -6.52
CA PRO A 432 4.53 6.31 -6.69
C PRO A 432 4.23 5.34 -5.52
N ASN A 433 5.07 5.29 -4.48
CA ASN A 433 4.93 4.41 -3.32
C ASN A 433 4.57 5.18 -2.02
N ASN A 434 3.99 6.38 -2.13
CA ASN A 434 3.59 7.25 -1.01
C ASN A 434 4.72 7.61 -0.03
N ALA A 435 5.98 7.56 -0.49
CA ALA A 435 7.10 8.03 0.30
C ALA A 435 7.21 9.55 0.13
N ILE A 436 7.00 10.26 1.24
CA ILE A 436 7.04 11.71 1.34
C ILE A 436 8.50 12.13 1.54
N TYR A 437 9.10 12.82 0.56
CA TYR A 437 10.46 13.33 0.67
C TYR A 437 10.45 14.86 0.73
N GLN A 438 11.25 15.44 1.63
CA GLN A 438 11.60 16.86 1.56
C GLN A 438 12.44 17.10 0.30
N GLY A 439 12.02 18.07 -0.51
CA GLY A 439 12.49 18.26 -1.88
C GLY A 439 14.01 18.46 -1.99
N ASN A 440 14.59 17.92 -3.07
CA ASN A 440 15.92 18.34 -3.50
C ASN A 440 15.85 19.72 -4.14
N TYR A 441 16.98 20.42 -4.14
CA TYR A 441 17.27 21.57 -5.00
C TYR A 441 17.44 21.16 -6.47
N PHE A 442 16.49 20.41 -7.06
CA PHE A 442 16.52 20.18 -8.50
C PHE A 442 16.20 21.50 -9.20
N LYS A 443 17.23 22.07 -9.83
CA LYS A 443 17.18 23.36 -10.53
C LYS A 443 16.57 23.26 -11.93
N ASN A 444 16.42 22.06 -12.46
CA ASN A 444 15.90 21.83 -13.80
C ASN A 444 15.31 20.42 -13.90
N TYR A 445 14.07 20.28 -14.35
CA TYR A 445 13.33 19.02 -14.48
C TYR A 445 13.20 18.55 -15.95
N ASP A 446 14.06 19.08 -16.82
CA ASP A 446 14.08 18.70 -18.24
C ASP A 446 14.76 17.32 -18.43
N ASP A 447 14.03 16.38 -19.04
CA ASP A 447 14.52 15.04 -19.44
C ASP A 447 15.75 15.10 -20.37
N SER A 448 16.00 16.24 -21.02
CA SER A 448 17.16 16.45 -21.90
C SER A 448 18.49 16.63 -21.16
N TYR A 449 18.44 17.00 -19.88
CA TYR A 449 19.63 17.16 -19.03
C TYR A 449 19.83 15.92 -18.15
N LYS A 450 20.86 15.11 -18.45
CA LYS A 450 21.34 14.12 -17.47
C LYS A 450 21.68 14.86 -16.17
N PRO A 451 21.04 14.52 -15.04
CA PRO A 451 21.36 15.16 -13.76
C PRO A 451 22.83 14.93 -13.46
N THR A 452 23.64 15.99 -13.46
CA THR A 452 25.02 15.92 -12.98
C THR A 452 25.00 16.29 -11.50
N CYS A 453 25.60 15.45 -10.66
CA CYS A 453 25.81 15.73 -9.24
C CYS A 453 27.29 16.12 -9.05
N PRO A 454 27.70 17.35 -9.38
CA PRO A 454 29.12 17.73 -9.41
C PRO A 454 29.79 17.68 -8.03
N ASN A 455 29.02 17.78 -6.94
CA ASN A 455 29.55 17.64 -5.58
C ASN A 455 29.34 16.23 -5.01
N PHE A 456 29.01 15.23 -5.84
CA PHE A 456 28.91 13.85 -5.41
C PHE A 456 30.20 13.42 -4.73
N LYS A 457 30.09 13.02 -3.47
CA LYS A 457 31.23 12.53 -2.69
C LYS A 457 30.74 11.57 -1.63
N ILE A 458 31.35 10.40 -1.55
CA ILE A 458 31.24 9.53 -0.37
C ILE A 458 32.34 9.95 0.61
N ASN A 459 31.98 10.14 1.88
CA ASN A 459 32.98 10.36 2.91
C ASN A 459 33.69 9.04 3.17
N ASP A 460 35.02 9.05 3.05
CA ASP A 460 35.82 7.86 3.32
C ASP A 460 35.54 7.33 4.73
N MET A 461 35.29 6.03 4.82
CA MET A 461 35.25 5.38 6.13
C MET A 461 36.68 5.21 6.62
N VAL A 462 36.95 5.78 7.79
CA VAL A 462 38.29 5.73 8.42
C VAL A 462 38.68 4.29 8.78
N ASN A 463 37.71 3.44 9.12
CA ASN A 463 37.90 2.06 9.52
C ASN A 463 36.98 1.11 8.74
N ILE A 464 37.42 -0.12 8.50
CA ILE A 464 36.56 -1.20 7.98
C ILE A 464 35.48 -1.50 9.03
N PRO A 465 34.19 -1.35 8.71
CA PRO A 465 33.11 -1.64 9.65
C PRO A 465 33.14 -3.10 10.10
N ILE A 466 32.97 -3.31 11.40
CA ILE A 466 32.76 -4.62 12.02
C ILE A 466 31.28 -4.72 12.36
N ILE A 467 30.59 -5.73 11.82
CA ILE A 467 29.15 -5.95 12.04
C ILE A 467 28.90 -7.30 12.73
N LYS A 468 27.81 -7.42 13.48
CA LYS A 468 27.41 -8.70 14.08
C LYS A 468 27.05 -9.76 13.05
N THR A 469 27.31 -11.03 13.40
CA THR A 469 27.00 -12.20 12.57
C THR A 469 25.50 -12.50 12.42
N ASP A 470 24.67 -11.92 13.29
CA ASP A 470 23.21 -12.08 13.30
C ASP A 470 22.48 -11.17 12.29
N GLY A 471 23.19 -10.22 11.67
CA GLY A 471 22.65 -9.27 10.70
C GLY A 471 21.86 -8.11 11.31
N SER A 472 21.95 -7.88 12.62
CA SER A 472 21.23 -6.80 13.31
C SER A 472 21.87 -5.42 13.14
N ASP A 473 23.16 -5.37 12.81
CA ASP A 473 23.88 -4.11 12.63
C ASP A 473 23.83 -3.63 11.16
N GLY A 474 23.58 -2.33 10.97
CA GLY A 474 23.69 -1.64 9.68
C GLY A 474 25.04 -0.94 9.50
N ILE A 475 25.44 -0.73 8.26
CA ILE A 475 26.61 0.05 7.88
C ILE A 475 26.16 1.42 7.39
N ILE A 476 26.53 2.47 8.12
CA ILE A 476 26.17 3.85 7.78
C ILE A 476 27.19 4.43 6.79
N ILE A 477 26.71 4.80 5.61
CA ILE A 477 27.47 5.53 4.58
C ILE A 477 27.02 6.98 4.60
N SER A 478 27.98 7.89 4.73
CA SER A 478 27.75 9.33 4.66
C SER A 478 28.42 9.94 3.43
N GLY A 479 27.85 11.03 2.90
CA GLY A 479 28.39 11.73 1.76
C GLY A 479 27.64 13.03 1.46
N THR A 480 27.86 13.53 0.25
CA THR A 480 27.20 14.68 -0.36
C THR A 480 26.62 14.24 -1.70
N ASP A 481 25.40 14.67 -1.99
CA ASP A 481 24.68 14.38 -3.23
C ASP A 481 24.58 12.88 -3.58
N ILE A 482 24.53 12.01 -2.56
CA ILE A 482 24.48 10.54 -2.76
C ILE A 482 23.14 10.04 -3.33
N GLY A 483 22.19 10.94 -3.61
CA GLY A 483 20.89 10.63 -4.18
C GLY A 483 19.86 10.10 -3.16
N TYR A 484 18.73 9.64 -3.72
CA TYR A 484 17.55 9.13 -2.98
C TYR A 484 17.42 7.61 -3.00
N GLY A 485 18.30 6.95 -3.73
CA GLY A 485 18.27 5.50 -3.87
C GLY A 485 19.61 5.02 -4.37
N ILE A 486 19.94 3.82 -3.93
CA ILE A 486 21.09 3.07 -4.41
C ILE A 486 20.60 1.74 -4.97
N SER A 487 21.40 1.16 -5.85
CA SER A 487 21.30 -0.25 -6.21
C SER A 487 22.38 -1.01 -5.44
N THR A 488 21.96 -2.01 -4.68
CA THR A 488 22.85 -2.90 -3.93
C THR A 488 22.15 -4.25 -3.72
N GLN A 489 22.91 -5.31 -3.43
CA GLN A 489 22.35 -6.65 -3.20
C GLN A 489 21.68 -6.84 -1.83
N TYR A 490 21.64 -5.79 -1.00
CA TYR A 490 21.15 -5.82 0.38
C TYR A 490 20.03 -4.79 0.60
N ASP A 491 19.30 -4.95 1.70
CA ASP A 491 18.33 -3.94 2.12
C ASP A 491 19.06 -2.70 2.63
N TYR A 492 18.44 -1.54 2.43
CA TYR A 492 18.95 -0.26 2.92
C TYR A 492 17.83 0.68 3.34
N ILE A 493 18.16 1.63 4.20
CA ILE A 493 17.29 2.74 4.57
C ILE A 493 18.02 4.07 4.33
N VAL A 494 17.25 5.10 3.98
CA VAL A 494 17.77 6.47 3.86
C VAL A 494 17.58 7.17 5.19
N LEU A 495 18.67 7.42 5.92
CA LEU A 495 18.64 8.12 7.22
C LEU A 495 18.51 9.64 7.03
N ILE A 496 19.28 10.20 6.09
CA ILE A 496 19.22 11.61 5.70
C ILE A 496 19.33 11.68 4.17
N PRO A 497 18.30 12.16 3.44
CA PRO A 497 18.34 12.25 1.99
C PRO A 497 19.58 12.99 1.47
N ASN A 498 20.18 12.48 0.39
CA ASN A 498 21.42 12.96 -0.24
C ASN A 498 22.66 13.01 0.67
N LYS A 499 22.59 12.56 1.91
CA LYS A 499 23.71 12.66 2.87
C LYS A 499 24.04 11.37 3.61
N LYS A 500 23.06 10.57 4.02
CA LYS A 500 23.28 9.39 4.85
C LYS A 500 22.33 8.25 4.50
N ILE A 501 22.89 7.07 4.28
CA ILE A 501 22.17 5.81 4.11
C ILE A 501 22.74 4.77 5.06
N GLU A 502 21.94 3.77 5.42
CA GLU A 502 22.35 2.63 6.22
C GLU A 502 21.99 1.34 5.47
N ILE A 503 22.97 0.45 5.30
CA ILE A 503 22.84 -0.80 4.55
C ILE A 503 22.92 -1.98 5.52
N PHE A 504 22.07 -2.98 5.35
CA PHE A 504 22.00 -4.17 6.22
C PHE A 504 22.45 -5.42 5.47
N PRO A 505 23.71 -5.88 5.64
CA PRO A 505 24.24 -7.03 4.91
C PRO A 505 23.61 -8.38 5.29
N GLY A 506 22.80 -8.40 6.36
CA GLY A 506 22.14 -9.59 6.87
C GLY A 506 23.09 -10.52 7.64
N LYS A 507 22.63 -11.75 7.89
CA LYS A 507 23.40 -12.79 8.58
C LYS A 507 24.61 -13.19 7.76
N GLY A 508 25.75 -13.42 8.41
CA GLY A 508 26.96 -13.87 7.73
C GLY A 508 28.17 -14.04 8.63
N ILE A 509 29.29 -14.45 8.02
CA ILE A 509 30.57 -14.73 8.68
C ILE A 509 31.74 -14.35 7.79
N GLY A 510 32.89 -14.08 8.40
CA GLY A 510 34.18 -14.01 7.75
C GLY A 510 34.73 -12.61 7.48
N LEU A 511 35.98 -12.57 7.02
CA LEU A 511 36.74 -11.34 6.81
C LEU A 511 36.57 -10.81 5.37
N SER A 512 36.89 -9.53 5.18
CA SER A 512 37.06 -8.90 3.85
C SER A 512 35.86 -9.01 2.90
N LYS A 513 34.64 -8.85 3.41
CA LYS A 513 33.43 -8.80 2.59
C LYS A 513 33.35 -7.49 1.81
N VAL A 514 32.69 -7.54 0.67
CA VAL A 514 32.51 -6.37 -0.20
C VAL A 514 31.04 -6.21 -0.58
N ILE A 515 30.51 -5.00 -0.40
CA ILE A 515 29.21 -4.58 -0.92
C ILE A 515 29.46 -3.72 -2.14
N LYS A 516 28.82 -4.07 -3.26
CA LYS A 516 28.78 -3.22 -4.44
C LYS A 516 27.59 -2.28 -4.31
N ILE A 517 27.85 -0.99 -4.45
CA ILE A 517 26.85 0.05 -4.34
C ILE A 517 26.94 0.92 -5.59
N ASN A 518 25.85 0.94 -6.35
CA ASN A 518 25.72 1.78 -7.53
C ASN A 518 24.73 2.92 -7.23
N PHE A 519 25.16 4.15 -7.47
CA PHE A 519 24.36 5.34 -7.24
C PHE A 519 23.71 5.77 -8.57
N PHE A 520 22.37 5.72 -8.65
CA PHE A 520 21.62 5.87 -9.91
C PHE A 520 21.92 7.16 -10.70
N TYR A 521 22.27 8.24 -10.00
CA TYR A 521 22.55 9.55 -10.61
C TYR A 521 24.03 9.75 -10.97
N ASN A 522 24.88 8.75 -10.72
CA ASN A 522 26.25 8.69 -11.20
C ASN A 522 26.62 7.22 -11.51
N PRO A 523 26.02 6.63 -12.57
CA PRO A 523 26.14 5.20 -12.87
C PRO A 523 27.58 4.75 -13.18
N SER A 524 28.49 5.70 -13.41
CA SER A 524 29.92 5.46 -13.60
C SER A 524 30.70 5.24 -12.29
N TYR A 525 30.06 5.43 -11.13
CA TYR A 525 30.70 5.31 -9.82
C TYR A 525 30.21 4.07 -9.07
N ASP A 526 30.93 2.96 -9.25
CA ASP A 526 30.76 1.76 -8.43
C ASP A 526 31.56 1.92 -7.12
N TYR A 527 30.87 2.03 -5.99
CA TYR A 527 31.50 2.07 -4.69
C TYR A 527 31.57 0.66 -4.09
N ASN A 528 32.80 0.19 -3.83
CA ASN A 528 33.06 -1.09 -3.19
C ASN A 528 33.32 -0.87 -1.70
N LEU A 529 32.27 -1.02 -0.89
CA LEU A 529 32.37 -0.93 0.56
C LEU A 529 32.93 -2.24 1.13
N LYS A 530 34.10 -2.18 1.75
CA LYS A 530 34.67 -3.32 2.49
C LYS A 530 34.14 -3.36 3.92
N TYR A 531 33.77 -4.53 4.41
CA TYR A 531 33.35 -4.77 5.79
C TYR A 531 33.79 -6.15 6.28
N GLN A 532 33.67 -6.42 7.57
CA GLN A 532 33.90 -7.74 8.14
C GLN A 532 32.91 -8.06 9.26
N TYR A 533 32.67 -9.33 9.50
CA TYR A 533 31.90 -9.77 10.66
C TYR A 533 32.77 -9.76 11.92
N GLU A 534 32.16 -9.60 13.09
CA GLU A 534 32.85 -9.71 14.38
C GLU A 534 33.54 -11.08 14.53
N ASN A 535 34.70 -11.10 15.20
CA ASN A 535 35.38 -12.35 15.48
C ASN A 535 34.60 -13.15 16.53
N PRO A 536 34.62 -14.49 16.45
CA PRO A 536 33.94 -15.28 17.45
C PRO A 536 34.64 -15.17 18.81
N ILE A 537 33.86 -15.10 19.88
CA ILE A 537 34.33 -15.02 21.26
C ILE A 537 33.54 -16.02 22.10
N ILE A 538 34.23 -16.86 22.87
CA ILE A 538 33.62 -17.78 23.83
C ILE A 538 33.73 -17.15 25.22
N ASN A 539 32.59 -16.89 25.87
CA ASN A 539 32.54 -16.30 27.20
C ASN A 539 32.32 -17.35 28.30
N PHE A 540 31.55 -18.39 27.99
CA PHE A 540 31.12 -19.39 28.96
C PHE A 540 30.82 -20.73 28.29
N TYR A 541 30.90 -21.81 29.08
CA TYR A 541 30.43 -23.13 28.70
C TYR A 541 29.51 -23.70 29.77
N ASN A 542 28.50 -24.47 29.36
CA ASN A 542 27.70 -25.29 30.24
C ASN A 542 27.64 -26.73 29.71
N THR A 543 27.28 -27.66 30.59
CA THR A 543 26.90 -29.02 30.20
C THR A 543 25.39 -29.22 30.39
N SER A 544 24.78 -29.99 29.51
CA SER A 544 23.37 -30.37 29.65
C SER A 544 23.20 -31.83 29.25
N THR A 545 22.58 -32.62 30.13
CA THR A 545 22.32 -34.03 29.84
C THR A 545 20.89 -34.19 29.34
N ILE A 546 20.73 -34.66 28.09
CA ILE A 546 19.43 -34.99 27.49
C ILE A 546 19.50 -36.44 27.04
N ASN A 547 18.59 -37.27 27.54
CA ASN A 547 18.56 -38.72 27.25
C ASN A 547 19.89 -39.43 27.57
N ASN A 548 20.50 -39.12 28.72
CA ASN A 548 21.82 -39.63 29.14
C ASN A 548 23.01 -39.26 28.24
N ILE A 549 22.82 -38.35 27.28
CA ILE A 549 23.92 -37.79 26.48
C ILE A 549 24.21 -36.39 27.01
N THR A 550 25.45 -36.15 27.44
CA THR A 550 25.92 -34.85 27.90
C THR A 550 26.40 -34.02 26.71
N PHE A 551 25.77 -32.86 26.52
CA PHE A 551 26.10 -31.88 25.48
C PHE A 551 26.84 -30.71 26.09
N ILE A 552 27.84 -30.19 25.36
CA ILE A 552 28.41 -28.87 25.65
C ILE A 552 27.56 -27.81 24.97
N ILE A 553 27.28 -26.75 25.73
CA ILE A 553 26.68 -25.52 25.24
C ILE A 553 27.72 -24.42 25.43
N LEU A 554 28.09 -23.72 24.36
CA LEU A 554 28.99 -22.57 24.42
C LEU A 554 28.17 -21.30 24.24
N SER A 555 28.44 -20.31 25.08
CA SER A 555 27.83 -19.00 25.02
C SER A 555 28.87 -17.93 24.70
N GLY A 556 28.53 -17.04 23.78
CA GLY A 556 29.50 -16.15 23.15
C GLY A 556 28.89 -15.22 22.11
N ASN A 557 29.75 -14.59 21.31
CA ASN A 557 29.38 -13.72 20.18
C ASN A 557 30.15 -14.15 18.92
N GLY A 558 29.77 -13.62 17.76
CA GLY A 558 30.42 -13.91 16.48
C GLY A 558 30.29 -15.34 15.99
N PHE A 559 29.30 -16.10 16.45
CA PHE A 559 29.00 -17.45 15.94
C PHE A 559 28.21 -17.38 14.63
N ASN A 560 28.26 -18.45 13.85
CA ASN A 560 27.57 -18.60 12.57
C ASN A 560 26.09 -18.93 12.75
N TYR A 561 25.22 -18.15 12.10
CA TYR A 561 23.76 -18.35 12.08
C TYR A 561 23.23 -19.10 10.85
N ILE A 562 24.08 -19.36 9.87
CA ILE A 562 23.71 -19.95 8.57
C ILE A 562 24.12 -21.42 8.51
N THR A 563 25.34 -21.73 8.95
CA THR A 563 25.88 -23.09 8.96
C THR A 563 26.45 -23.45 10.32
N ASP A 564 26.64 -24.75 10.55
CA ASP A 564 27.20 -25.28 11.78
C ASP A 564 28.57 -24.65 12.11
N ASN A 565 28.83 -24.50 13.41
CA ASN A 565 30.07 -23.95 13.93
C ASN A 565 31.03 -25.07 14.31
N GLN A 566 32.33 -24.79 14.26
CA GLN A 566 33.36 -25.72 14.74
C GLN A 566 34.00 -25.17 16.00
N PHE A 567 34.21 -26.03 16.98
CA PHE A 567 34.99 -25.67 18.17
C PHE A 567 35.96 -26.78 18.52
N TYR A 568 37.03 -26.42 19.22
CA TYR A 568 38.13 -27.30 19.52
C TYR A 568 38.34 -27.34 21.01
N ILE A 569 38.35 -28.53 21.61
CA ILE A 569 38.66 -28.72 23.03
C ILE A 569 39.94 -29.54 23.14
N ASN A 570 40.97 -28.97 23.76
CA ASN A 570 42.31 -29.57 23.87
C ASN A 570 42.84 -30.08 22.51
N GLY A 571 42.53 -29.35 21.43
CA GLY A 571 42.93 -29.70 20.05
C GLY A 571 41.98 -30.63 19.29
N ASN A 572 41.01 -31.27 19.95
CA ASN A 572 40.02 -32.12 19.28
C ASN A 572 38.87 -31.29 18.70
N CYS A 573 38.51 -31.51 17.44
CA CYS A 573 37.47 -30.76 16.74
C CYS A 573 36.07 -31.35 17.01
N PHE A 574 35.10 -30.47 17.25
CA PHE A 574 33.69 -30.78 17.45
C PHE A 574 32.82 -29.89 16.55
N ILE A 575 31.73 -30.47 16.04
CA ILE A 575 30.70 -29.75 15.29
C ILE A 575 29.59 -29.34 16.25
N SER A 576 29.10 -28.12 16.08
CA SER A 576 27.98 -27.57 16.84
C SER A 576 26.91 -27.02 15.92
N SER A 577 25.71 -26.84 16.47
CA SER A 577 24.59 -26.24 15.78
C SER A 577 24.91 -24.83 15.26
N ILE A 578 24.10 -24.35 14.32
CA ILE A 578 23.94 -22.91 14.09
C ILE A 578 23.67 -22.17 15.41
N ALA A 579 24.14 -20.92 15.47
CA ALA A 579 23.88 -20.03 16.58
C ALA A 579 22.38 -19.76 16.72
N LYS A 580 21.94 -19.64 17.98
CA LYS A 580 20.59 -19.21 18.33
C LYS A 580 20.68 -17.96 19.19
N ASP A 581 19.76 -17.04 18.92
CA ASP A 581 19.56 -15.87 19.78
C ASP A 581 19.15 -16.34 21.18
N GLY A 582 19.65 -15.66 22.22
CA GLY A 582 19.48 -16.02 23.64
C GLY A 582 18.03 -16.11 24.14
N THR A 583 17.04 -15.85 23.28
CA THR A 583 15.60 -15.93 23.58
C THR A 583 15.00 -17.34 23.47
N SER A 584 15.79 -18.32 23.01
CA SER A 584 15.37 -19.72 22.94
C SER A 584 15.14 -20.28 24.35
N THR A 585 13.86 -20.41 24.74
CA THR A 585 13.20 -21.03 25.93
C THR A 585 13.85 -22.22 26.69
N ILE A 586 15.02 -22.73 26.31
CA ILE A 586 15.82 -23.62 27.15
C ILE A 586 16.66 -22.72 28.08
N VAL A 587 16.02 -22.29 29.15
CA VAL A 587 16.51 -21.39 30.20
C VAL A 587 17.84 -21.88 30.78
N PHE A 588 18.97 -21.29 30.37
CA PHE A 588 20.23 -21.24 31.12
C PHE A 588 20.98 -19.94 30.77
N GLY A 589 20.72 -18.84 31.49
CA GLY A 589 21.39 -17.53 31.36
C GLY A 589 20.62 -16.50 30.52
N ASN A 590 20.65 -15.21 30.93
CA ASN A 590 19.86 -14.13 30.32
C ASN A 590 20.38 -13.68 28.93
N ASP A 591 19.43 -13.52 28.01
CA ASP A 591 19.23 -12.64 26.83
C ASP A 591 20.36 -12.01 26.00
N ASP A 592 21.62 -11.88 26.45
CA ASP A 592 22.61 -11.00 25.76
C ASP A 592 23.71 -11.75 24.97
N GLY A 593 23.63 -13.08 24.85
CA GLY A 593 24.65 -13.90 24.17
C GLY A 593 24.10 -14.92 23.19
N GLN A 594 24.87 -15.20 22.14
CA GLN A 594 24.61 -16.26 21.17
C GLN A 594 25.00 -17.61 21.79
N SER A 595 24.26 -18.69 21.48
CA SER A 595 24.62 -20.04 21.96
C SER A 595 24.75 -21.04 20.82
N ILE A 596 25.76 -21.92 20.92
CA ILE A 596 25.97 -23.07 20.04
C ILE A 596 26.05 -24.34 20.90
N ARG A 597 25.49 -25.43 20.39
CA ARG A 597 25.44 -26.72 21.10
C ARG A 597 26.14 -27.78 20.26
N ALA A 598 26.99 -28.60 20.89
CA ALA A 598 27.60 -29.76 20.22
C ALA A 598 26.52 -30.67 19.61
N THR A 599 26.66 -31.01 18.33
CA THR A 599 25.67 -31.83 17.59
C THR A 599 26.11 -33.27 17.35
N ASP A 600 27.42 -33.54 17.47
CA ASP A 600 27.94 -34.90 17.33
C ASP A 600 27.61 -35.73 18.57
N ASN A 601 26.78 -36.76 18.41
CA ASN A 601 26.35 -37.66 19.47
C ASN A 601 27.40 -38.72 19.83
N SER A 602 28.56 -38.76 19.15
CA SER A 602 29.44 -39.93 19.20
C SER A 602 30.53 -39.91 20.28
N THR A 603 30.89 -38.76 20.86
CA THR A 603 31.84 -38.68 21.98
C THR A 603 31.51 -37.52 22.90
N ASN A 604 31.26 -37.80 24.19
CA ASN A 604 31.21 -36.74 25.19
C ASN A 604 32.65 -36.19 25.35
N PRO A 605 32.93 -34.92 24.99
CA PRO A 605 34.26 -34.31 25.09
C PRO A 605 34.88 -34.38 26.49
N PHE A 606 34.06 -34.59 27.51
CA PHE A 606 34.47 -34.65 28.91
C PHE A 606 34.55 -36.07 29.49
N GLU A 607 34.34 -37.13 28.69
CA GLU A 607 34.43 -38.52 29.19
C GLU A 607 35.79 -38.85 29.80
N SER A 608 36.86 -38.25 29.28
CA SER A 608 38.23 -38.45 29.77
C SER A 608 38.69 -37.42 30.80
N MET A 609 37.92 -36.34 31.04
CA MET A 609 38.34 -35.24 31.90
C MET A 609 37.95 -35.47 33.36
N LYS A 610 38.87 -35.16 34.27
CA LYS A 610 38.62 -35.22 35.72
C LYS A 610 37.92 -33.95 36.19
N ASN A 611 37.04 -34.09 37.17
CA ASN A 611 36.43 -32.93 37.82
C ASN A 611 37.52 -31.99 38.39
N GLY A 612 37.50 -30.73 37.98
CA GLY A 612 38.49 -29.70 38.31
C GLY A 612 39.71 -29.63 37.39
N GLU A 613 39.70 -30.34 36.25
CA GLU A 613 40.75 -30.28 35.23
C GLU A 613 40.59 -29.07 34.30
N ASP A 614 41.69 -28.40 33.97
CA ASP A 614 41.69 -27.28 33.02
C ASP A 614 41.61 -27.81 31.58
N PHE A 615 40.82 -27.15 30.73
CA PHE A 615 40.78 -27.42 29.30
C PHE A 615 40.77 -26.13 28.50
N GLU A 616 41.42 -26.15 27.35
CA GLU A 616 41.45 -25.04 26.41
C GLU A 616 40.38 -25.22 25.34
N ILE A 617 39.62 -24.16 25.07
CA ILE A 617 38.63 -24.12 24.00
C ILE A 617 38.82 -22.93 23.08
N TYR A 618 38.63 -23.15 21.78
CA TYR A 618 38.46 -22.07 20.80
C TYR A 618 37.45 -22.49 19.72
N THR A 619 36.90 -21.52 19.01
CA THR A 619 36.00 -21.78 17.88
C THR A 619 36.56 -21.26 16.58
N VAL A 620 36.21 -21.93 15.49
CA VAL A 620 36.49 -21.54 14.11
C VAL A 620 35.15 -21.31 13.41
N VAL A 621 34.99 -20.11 12.87
CA VAL A 621 33.77 -19.62 12.23
C VAL A 621 34.17 -19.05 10.87
N GLY A 622 34.00 -19.82 9.81
CA GLY A 622 34.51 -19.46 8.49
C GLY A 622 36.03 -19.38 8.45
N ASP A 623 36.56 -18.23 8.03
CA ASP A 623 37.99 -17.88 8.06
C ASP A 623 38.42 -17.19 9.36
N GLN A 624 37.54 -17.10 10.36
CA GLN A 624 37.81 -16.48 11.66
C GLN A 624 38.07 -17.53 12.73
N LYS A 625 38.99 -17.23 13.66
CA LYS A 625 39.33 -18.08 14.82
C LYS A 625 39.28 -17.25 16.09
N SER A 626 38.60 -17.75 17.12
CA SER A 626 38.60 -17.10 18.43
C SER A 626 39.95 -17.25 19.11
N ASN A 627 40.26 -16.36 20.05
CA ASN A 627 41.36 -16.62 20.98
C ASN A 627 41.03 -17.89 21.78
N PRO A 628 42.03 -18.75 22.09
CA PRO A 628 41.85 -19.83 23.04
C PRO A 628 41.51 -19.30 24.43
N VAL A 629 40.56 -19.95 25.09
CA VAL A 629 40.12 -19.65 26.45
C VAL A 629 40.26 -20.91 27.29
N THR A 630 40.88 -20.79 28.47
CA THR A 630 40.99 -21.90 29.42
C THR A 630 39.83 -21.86 30.40
N PHE A 631 39.12 -22.97 30.49
CA PHE A 631 38.06 -23.22 31.47
C PHE A 631 38.44 -24.38 32.38
N ILE A 632 37.73 -24.49 33.51
CA ILE A 632 37.86 -25.59 34.46
C ILE A 632 36.64 -26.49 34.31
N TYR A 633 36.84 -27.76 33.98
CA TYR A 633 35.76 -28.74 33.87
C TYR A 633 35.19 -29.03 35.26
N LEU A 634 33.93 -28.64 35.51
CA LEU A 634 33.22 -29.05 36.71
C LEU A 634 31.99 -29.89 36.31
N LYS A 635 31.83 -31.04 36.97
CA LYS A 635 30.66 -31.91 36.79
C LYS A 635 29.40 -31.31 37.43
N GLU A 636 29.60 -30.46 38.44
CA GLU A 636 28.55 -29.74 39.16
C GLU A 636 28.31 -28.37 38.52
N ASP A 637 27.09 -27.86 38.68
CA ASP A 637 26.68 -26.54 38.21
C ASP A 637 27.47 -25.42 38.92
N LEU A 638 27.42 -24.22 38.36
CA LEU A 638 28.01 -23.02 38.97
C LEU A 638 27.34 -22.75 40.32
N GLU A 639 28.12 -22.75 41.40
CA GLU A 639 27.63 -22.49 42.76
C GLU A 639 28.47 -21.42 43.47
N ILE A 640 27.83 -20.57 44.28
CA ILE A 640 28.51 -19.71 45.24
C ILE A 640 27.98 -20.01 46.63
N ASN A 641 28.88 -20.32 47.56
CA ASN A 641 28.55 -20.40 48.96
C ASN A 641 28.53 -18.99 49.54
N THR A 642 27.36 -18.56 50.02
CA THR A 642 27.13 -17.20 50.54
C THR A 642 27.70 -16.99 51.94
N THR A 643 28.10 -18.05 52.65
CA THR A 643 28.93 -17.89 53.86
C THR A 643 30.35 -17.52 53.44
N VAL A 644 30.84 -16.36 53.92
CA VAL A 644 32.22 -15.91 53.69
C VAL A 644 33.15 -16.91 54.38
N ILE A 645 34.25 -17.31 53.72
CA ILE A 645 35.19 -18.30 54.25
C ILE A 645 35.80 -17.86 55.61
N SER A 646 35.80 -16.56 55.89
CA SER A 646 36.29 -15.93 57.13
C SER A 646 35.20 -15.39 58.08
N GLY A 647 33.91 -15.70 57.86
CA GLY A 647 32.82 -15.27 58.75
C GLY A 647 31.42 -15.33 58.10
N GLU A 648 30.35 -15.22 58.88
CA GLU A 648 28.99 -15.35 58.32
C GLU A 648 28.48 -14.09 57.59
N ARG A 649 29.13 -12.92 57.74
CA ARG A 649 28.53 -11.60 57.39
C ARG A 649 29.53 -10.58 56.83
N LEU A 650 29.08 -9.71 55.92
CA LEU A 650 29.86 -8.59 55.38
C LEU A 650 29.72 -7.32 56.23
N ASN A 651 30.71 -6.42 56.22
CA ASN A 651 30.64 -5.16 56.98
C ASN A 651 29.98 -4.04 56.15
N ILE A 652 29.09 -3.25 56.78
CA ILE A 652 28.44 -2.10 56.11
C ILE A 652 29.41 -1.04 55.56
N GLN A 653 30.65 -0.96 56.05
CA GLN A 653 31.69 -0.03 55.58
C GLN A 653 32.39 -0.49 54.29
N GLY A 654 32.05 -1.68 53.78
CA GLY A 654 32.76 -2.29 52.65
C GLY A 654 34.04 -2.99 53.11
N GLY A 655 34.75 -3.62 52.17
CA GLY A 655 35.99 -4.33 52.48
C GLY A 655 36.34 -5.39 51.45
N GLU A 656 37.16 -6.35 51.87
CA GLU A 656 37.47 -7.54 51.10
C GLU A 656 36.78 -8.76 51.72
N ALA A 657 36.25 -9.64 50.87
CA ALA A 657 35.60 -10.88 51.29
C ALA A 657 35.91 -12.02 50.34
N THR A 658 36.05 -13.22 50.88
CA THR A 658 36.24 -14.44 50.10
C THR A 658 35.04 -15.36 50.25
N PHE A 659 34.39 -15.68 49.13
CA PHE A 659 33.30 -16.65 49.06
C PHE A 659 33.84 -18.00 48.60
N GLY A 660 33.35 -19.08 49.21
CA GLY A 660 33.50 -20.42 48.66
C GLY A 660 32.55 -20.62 47.48
N GLY A 661 32.80 -21.61 46.63
CA GLY A 661 31.91 -21.94 45.52
C GLY A 661 32.55 -22.93 44.55
N SER A 662 31.92 -23.07 43.39
CA SER A 662 32.37 -23.87 42.25
C SER A 662 32.39 -22.96 41.03
N PHE A 663 33.59 -22.59 40.56
CA PHE A 663 33.76 -21.62 39.47
C PHE A 663 34.40 -22.28 38.24
N HIS A 664 33.71 -22.22 37.10
CA HIS A 664 34.14 -22.82 35.81
C HIS A 664 35.33 -22.14 35.14
N THR A 665 35.91 -21.09 35.74
CA THR A 665 37.07 -20.38 35.20
C THR A 665 37.95 -19.82 36.32
N SER A 666 39.24 -19.67 36.05
CA SER A 666 40.19 -18.91 36.86
C SER A 666 40.44 -17.50 36.30
N ASN A 667 39.88 -17.18 35.11
CA ASN A 667 40.04 -15.89 34.47
C ASN A 667 39.07 -14.86 35.07
N GLN A 668 39.63 -13.88 35.80
CA GLN A 668 38.88 -12.82 36.44
C GLN A 668 38.12 -11.92 35.45
N THR A 669 38.57 -11.82 34.19
CA THR A 669 37.93 -10.95 33.20
C THR A 669 36.57 -11.48 32.74
N LEU A 670 36.29 -12.76 32.98
CA LEU A 670 35.01 -13.41 32.65
C LEU A 670 34.01 -13.33 33.81
N VAL A 671 34.41 -12.79 34.96
CA VAL A 671 33.58 -12.76 36.16
C VAL A 671 33.24 -11.33 36.56
N SER A 672 31.96 -11.04 36.73
CA SER A 672 31.51 -9.82 37.39
C SER A 672 30.59 -10.16 38.55
N LEU A 673 30.75 -9.46 39.67
CA LEU A 673 29.92 -9.64 40.85
C LEU A 673 29.37 -8.28 41.25
N LYS A 674 28.06 -8.20 41.45
CA LYS A 674 27.39 -7.00 41.95
C LYS A 674 26.72 -7.30 43.29
N ILE A 675 26.77 -6.33 44.18
CA ILE A 675 25.96 -6.33 45.41
C ILE A 675 25.08 -5.09 45.35
N ASN A 676 23.76 -5.28 45.37
CA ASN A 676 22.77 -4.20 45.24
C ASN A 676 23.05 -3.28 44.04
N ASP A 677 23.28 -3.90 42.87
CA ASP A 677 23.65 -3.27 41.60
C ASP A 677 25.00 -2.52 41.58
N GLN A 678 25.75 -2.49 42.68
CA GLN A 678 27.10 -1.94 42.72
C GLN A 678 28.15 -3.00 42.38
N LEU A 679 29.02 -2.69 41.41
CA LEU A 679 30.06 -3.61 40.93
C LEU A 679 31.16 -3.80 41.99
N CYS A 680 31.45 -5.05 42.30
CA CYS A 680 32.57 -5.46 43.14
C CYS A 680 33.81 -5.71 42.27
N LYS A 681 35.00 -5.39 42.79
CA LYS A 681 36.25 -5.70 42.11
C LYS A 681 36.68 -7.12 42.47
N VAL A 682 36.78 -8.01 41.48
CA VAL A 682 37.37 -9.35 41.70
C VAL A 682 38.87 -9.19 41.92
N ILE A 683 39.37 -9.65 43.06
CA ILE A 683 40.80 -9.60 43.43
C ILE A 683 41.47 -10.92 43.06
N LYS A 684 40.81 -12.04 43.37
CA LYS A 684 41.32 -13.39 43.17
C LYS A 684 40.18 -14.32 42.84
N LEU A 685 40.38 -15.22 41.87
CA LEU A 685 39.45 -16.28 41.51
C LEU A 685 40.21 -17.59 41.46
N THR A 686 39.69 -18.60 42.13
CA THR A 686 40.16 -19.98 42.04
C THR A 686 38.96 -20.88 41.74
N LYS A 687 39.20 -22.15 41.45
CA LYS A 687 38.14 -23.14 41.23
C LYS A 687 37.11 -23.23 42.36
N SER A 688 37.54 -22.96 43.60
CA SER A 688 36.71 -23.15 44.79
C SER A 688 36.42 -21.86 45.58
N SER A 689 36.92 -20.71 45.12
CA SER A 689 36.76 -19.47 45.87
C SER A 689 36.87 -18.22 45.00
N ILE A 690 36.09 -17.19 45.30
CA ILE A 690 36.23 -15.84 44.75
C ILE A 690 36.49 -14.83 45.86
N THR A 691 37.55 -14.04 45.73
CA THR A 691 37.85 -12.92 46.62
C THR A 691 37.53 -11.61 45.90
N ILE A 692 36.73 -10.77 46.53
CA ILE A 692 36.27 -9.51 45.99
C ILE A 692 36.57 -8.35 46.94
N LYS A 693 36.67 -7.15 46.38
CA LYS A 693 36.48 -5.89 47.10
C LYS A 693 35.06 -5.39 46.87
N TYR A 694 34.29 -5.22 47.93
CA TYR A 694 32.90 -4.79 47.88
C TYR A 694 32.72 -3.39 48.50
N PRO A 695 31.77 -2.58 47.99
CA PRO A 695 31.53 -1.23 48.47
C PRO A 695 30.76 -1.20 49.80
N SER A 696 30.76 -0.04 50.46
CA SER A 696 29.95 0.23 51.67
C SER A 696 28.45 0.29 51.34
N VAL A 697 27.60 -0.19 52.25
CA VAL A 697 26.13 -0.13 52.16
C VAL A 697 25.54 0.72 53.30
N PRO A 698 24.37 1.36 53.11
CA PRO A 698 23.87 2.36 54.05
C PRO A 698 23.35 1.79 55.39
N LYS A 699 22.97 0.51 55.46
CA LYS A 699 22.44 -0.12 56.68
C LYS A 699 22.74 -1.62 56.71
N ALA A 700 22.69 -2.22 57.90
CA ALA A 700 22.72 -3.68 58.04
C ALA A 700 21.46 -4.31 57.42
N GLY A 701 21.57 -5.52 56.87
CA GLY A 701 20.47 -6.23 56.23
C GLY A 701 20.89 -7.09 55.03
N ASN A 702 19.90 -7.73 54.39
CA ASN A 702 20.11 -8.56 53.20
C ASN A 702 20.16 -7.69 51.94
N TYR A 703 21.17 -7.95 51.11
CA TYR A 703 21.35 -7.31 49.81
C TYR A 703 21.45 -8.36 48.70
N SER A 704 20.92 -8.03 47.52
CA SER A 704 21.01 -8.90 46.34
C SER A 704 22.45 -9.02 45.90
N LEU A 705 22.96 -10.24 45.77
CA LEU A 705 24.23 -10.58 45.16
C LEU A 705 23.96 -11.20 43.80
N VAL A 706 24.56 -10.62 42.76
CA VAL A 706 24.48 -11.11 41.39
C VAL A 706 25.89 -11.47 40.94
N LEU A 707 26.18 -12.75 40.81
CA LEU A 707 27.39 -13.26 40.20
C LEU A 707 27.10 -13.58 38.73
N ASN A 708 27.92 -13.04 37.84
CA ASN A 708 27.90 -13.37 36.42
C ASN A 708 29.25 -14.01 36.06
N VAL A 709 29.24 -15.26 35.61
CA VAL A 709 30.42 -15.94 35.05
C VAL A 709 30.16 -16.16 33.57
N GLY A 710 30.73 -15.30 32.73
CA GLY A 710 30.70 -15.40 31.27
C GLY A 710 29.28 -15.41 30.63
N GLY A 711 28.26 -14.90 31.34
CA GLY A 711 26.86 -14.90 30.93
C GLY A 711 25.94 -15.74 31.82
N ASN A 712 26.49 -16.64 32.64
CA ASN A 712 25.71 -17.40 33.61
C ASN A 712 25.48 -16.57 34.88
N LEU A 713 24.22 -16.22 35.13
CA LEU A 713 23.81 -15.34 36.22
C LEU A 713 23.28 -16.14 37.39
N LEU A 714 24.03 -16.12 38.49
CA LEU A 714 23.60 -16.60 39.79
C LEU A 714 23.14 -15.42 40.63
N LYS A 715 21.88 -15.46 41.08
CA LYS A 715 21.30 -14.46 41.98
C LYS A 715 21.04 -15.08 43.34
N THR A 716 21.56 -14.44 44.39
CA THR A 716 21.35 -14.84 45.78
C THR A 716 21.30 -13.61 46.67
N ASN A 717 21.21 -13.78 47.97
CA ASN A 717 21.26 -12.68 48.94
C ASN A 717 22.46 -12.85 49.87
N ILE A 718 22.98 -11.73 50.35
CA ILE A 718 24.07 -11.67 51.31
C ILE A 718 23.75 -10.72 52.46
N LEU A 719 24.10 -11.14 53.68
CA LEU A 719 23.82 -10.38 54.90
C LEU A 719 24.98 -9.44 55.26
N PHE A 720 24.65 -8.17 55.50
CA PHE A 720 25.55 -7.15 56.03
C PHE A 720 25.25 -6.84 57.49
N ASP A 721 26.30 -6.68 58.27
CA ASP A 721 26.27 -6.32 59.69
C ASP A 721 27.17 -5.13 60.00
N LYS A 722 26.86 -4.45 61.11
CA LYS A 722 27.71 -3.42 61.68
C LYS A 722 28.66 -4.08 62.67
N SER A 723 29.86 -4.46 62.24
CA SER A 723 30.86 -4.95 63.20
C SER A 723 31.49 -3.76 63.92
N ASP A 724 31.35 -3.70 65.24
CA ASP A 724 32.13 -2.79 66.08
C ASP A 724 33.57 -3.32 66.16
N SER A 725 34.43 -2.90 65.23
CA SER A 725 35.86 -3.22 65.28
C SER A 725 36.56 -2.34 66.33
N SER A 726 36.31 -2.60 67.61
CA SER A 726 37.21 -2.22 68.70
C SER A 726 38.00 -3.46 69.13
N SER A 727 39.04 -3.79 68.36
CA SER A 727 40.12 -4.66 68.84
C SER A 727 41.37 -3.81 68.94
N GLU A 728 41.72 -3.46 70.18
CA GLU A 728 42.98 -2.85 70.60
C GLU A 728 44.17 -3.60 69.99
N SER A 729 45.09 -2.87 69.35
CA SER A 729 46.46 -3.33 69.15
C SER A 729 47.40 -2.46 70.00
N THR A 730 47.89 -3.09 71.05
CA THR A 730 48.95 -2.63 71.94
C THR A 730 50.27 -2.42 71.21
N HIS A 731 50.93 -1.33 71.59
CA HIS A 731 52.33 -0.99 71.32
C HIS A 731 53.32 -2.15 71.51
N SER A 732 54.32 -2.21 70.62
CA SER A 732 55.71 -2.49 71.02
C SER A 732 56.70 -1.87 70.03
N ASP A 733 57.48 -0.92 70.54
CA ASP A 733 58.65 -0.32 69.92
C ASP A 733 59.75 -1.34 69.59
N SER A 734 60.48 -1.13 68.49
CA SER A 734 61.95 -1.29 68.51
C SER A 734 62.62 -0.58 67.32
N ASN A 735 63.52 0.34 67.68
CA ASN A 735 64.54 0.96 66.86
C ASN A 735 65.45 -0.05 66.12
N HIS A 736 65.84 0.25 64.88
CA HIS A 736 67.25 0.12 64.48
C HIS A 736 67.64 0.97 63.26
N LYS A 737 68.73 1.73 63.44
CA LYS A 737 69.51 2.52 62.46
C LYS A 737 70.43 1.64 61.59
N SER A 738 70.61 2.02 60.32
CA SER A 738 71.80 1.88 59.44
C SER A 738 71.42 2.55 58.10
N LYS A 739 71.97 3.64 57.56
CA LYS A 739 73.33 4.11 57.19
C LYS A 739 74.02 3.30 56.06
N GLY A 740 74.12 3.93 54.88
CA GLY A 740 74.95 3.60 53.69
C GLY A 740 74.21 4.00 52.40
N SER A 741 74.41 5.17 51.78
CA SER A 741 75.54 5.65 50.94
C SER A 741 75.80 4.79 49.69
N SER A 742 75.41 5.29 48.50
CA SER A 742 76.35 5.53 47.38
C SER A 742 75.70 6.39 46.29
N GLU A 743 76.49 7.30 45.76
CA GLU A 743 76.21 8.27 44.70
C GLU A 743 76.12 7.61 43.31
N HIS A 744 75.32 8.20 42.39
CA HIS A 744 75.84 8.60 41.08
C HIS A 744 74.91 9.64 40.40
N ARG A 745 75.55 10.71 39.92
CA ARG A 745 75.01 11.86 39.15
C ARG A 745 74.91 11.55 37.65
N ASP A 746 73.96 12.19 36.96
CA ASP A 746 74.12 13.22 35.89
C ASP A 746 72.80 13.39 35.10
N SER A 747 72.08 14.52 35.23
CA SER A 747 72.11 15.76 34.41
C SER A 747 71.47 15.64 33.01
N SER A 748 70.31 16.25 32.74
CA SER A 748 70.14 17.54 32.02
C SER A 748 68.62 17.86 31.96
N LYS A 749 68.06 18.97 32.48
CA LYS A 749 68.01 20.38 32.02
C LYS A 749 67.54 20.60 30.56
N SER A 750 66.30 21.08 30.38
CA SER A 750 66.02 22.44 29.89
C SER A 750 64.56 22.87 30.13
N SER A 751 64.44 24.13 30.54
CA SER A 751 63.29 25.03 30.67
C SER A 751 62.88 25.56 29.27
N GLU A 752 61.87 26.39 28.98
CA GLU A 752 60.99 27.31 29.72
C GLU A 752 59.96 27.88 28.70
N SER A 753 58.80 28.35 29.20
CA SER A 753 57.97 29.51 28.79
C SER A 753 57.96 29.99 27.31
N ASN A 754 56.81 30.36 26.71
CA ASN A 754 56.12 31.61 27.07
C ASN A 754 54.71 31.75 26.46
N LYS A 755 53.91 32.57 27.17
CA LYS A 755 52.54 33.05 26.90
C LYS A 755 52.51 34.30 26.00
N ASN A 756 51.27 34.64 25.62
CA ASN A 756 50.72 35.95 25.22
C ASN A 756 50.92 36.38 23.75
N SER A 757 50.07 37.20 23.12
CA SER A 757 48.67 37.65 23.23
C SER A 757 48.51 38.77 22.20
N SER A 758 47.26 39.19 21.90
CA SER A 758 46.87 40.46 21.24
C SER A 758 46.97 40.43 19.70
N SER A 759 45.96 40.64 18.86
CA SER A 759 44.78 41.52 18.77
C SER A 759 44.98 42.67 17.78
N HIS A 760 43.92 42.90 16.99
CA HIS A 760 43.53 44.12 16.26
C HIS A 760 43.81 44.27 14.75
N ASN A 761 42.69 44.26 14.01
CA ASN A 761 42.19 45.24 13.04
C ASN A 761 43.09 45.70 11.89
N ASN A 762 42.62 45.53 10.65
CA ASN A 762 41.93 46.62 9.94
C ASN A 762 41.25 46.17 8.63
N LYS A 763 40.10 46.80 8.37
CA LYS A 763 39.35 46.84 7.11
C LYS A 763 40.08 47.72 6.07
N ASN A 764 39.87 47.43 4.77
CA ASN A 764 39.13 48.28 3.82
C ASN A 764 39.45 47.89 2.36
N ASP A 765 38.39 47.83 1.54
CA ASP A 765 38.19 48.40 0.20
C ASP A 765 39.37 48.44 -0.80
N SER A 766 39.24 48.06 -2.08
CA SER A 766 38.27 48.60 -3.04
C SER A 766 38.55 48.06 -4.46
N GLY A 767 37.52 48.05 -5.32
CA GLY A 767 37.53 48.41 -6.76
C GLY A 767 38.33 47.53 -7.74
N SER A 768 37.72 46.87 -8.73
CA SER A 768 36.99 47.40 -9.91
C SER A 768 37.88 47.57 -11.17
N THR A 769 37.27 47.22 -12.32
CA THR A 769 37.55 47.48 -13.75
C THR A 769 38.32 46.39 -14.50
N ASN A 770 37.71 45.63 -15.43
CA ASN A 770 37.13 45.92 -16.76
C ASN A 770 38.12 45.85 -17.94
N ASP A 771 37.65 45.12 -18.95
CA ASP A 771 37.81 45.34 -20.40
C ASP A 771 39.00 44.75 -21.20
N SER A 772 38.63 43.74 -22.00
CA SER A 772 38.62 43.76 -23.48
C SER A 772 39.79 43.22 -24.34
N ASN A 773 39.39 42.27 -25.20
CA ASN A 773 39.61 42.14 -26.65
C ASN A 773 40.96 41.72 -27.28
N ASP A 774 40.85 40.56 -27.98
CA ASP A 774 41.07 40.36 -29.42
C ASP A 774 42.41 39.86 -30.02
N PHE A 775 42.20 38.99 -31.03
CA PHE A 775 42.95 38.67 -32.25
C PHE A 775 43.96 37.48 -32.34
N PHE A 776 43.65 36.60 -33.30
CA PHE A 776 44.36 35.48 -33.96
C PHE A 776 45.68 35.90 -34.66
N PRO A 777 46.65 35.00 -35.01
CA PRO A 777 46.49 34.06 -36.16
C PRO A 777 47.30 32.72 -36.21
N THR A 778 46.77 31.82 -37.05
CA THR A 778 47.34 30.73 -37.90
C THR A 778 48.81 30.23 -37.77
N ASN A 779 49.03 28.90 -37.73
CA ASN A 779 49.56 28.07 -38.86
C ASN A 779 49.84 26.58 -38.51
N LYS A 780 49.59 25.71 -39.51
CA LYS A 780 49.97 24.28 -39.71
C LYS A 780 51.50 24.13 -40.00
N PRO A 781 52.18 22.94 -40.13
CA PRO A 781 51.71 21.68 -40.80
C PRO A 781 52.31 20.28 -40.37
N THR A 782 51.73 19.18 -40.95
CA THR A 782 52.34 17.87 -41.39
C THR A 782 52.96 16.89 -40.36
N ARG A 783 52.98 15.54 -40.46
CA ARG A 783 52.58 14.50 -41.45
C ARG A 783 52.52 13.10 -40.77
N THR A 784 51.73 12.20 -41.37
CA THR A 784 51.43 10.74 -41.26
C THR A 784 52.64 9.74 -41.33
N PRO A 785 52.53 8.37 -41.44
CA PRO A 785 51.40 7.38 -41.35
C PRO A 785 51.71 5.97 -40.71
N SER A 786 50.70 5.09 -40.57
CA SER A 786 50.59 3.73 -41.19
C SER A 786 49.47 2.88 -40.54
N VAL A 787 48.41 2.47 -41.24
CA VAL A 787 48.16 1.35 -42.21
C VAL A 787 47.42 0.16 -41.55
N THR A 788 46.20 -0.06 -42.07
CA THR A 788 45.18 -1.14 -42.02
C THR A 788 45.68 -2.51 -42.56
N PRO A 789 44.91 -3.62 -42.76
CA PRO A 789 43.44 -3.84 -42.71
C PRO A 789 42.89 -5.17 -42.09
N GLN A 790 41.56 -5.18 -41.88
CA GLN A 790 40.48 -6.19 -42.13
C GLN A 790 40.82 -7.59 -42.74
N PRO A 791 39.91 -8.63 -42.76
CA PRO A 791 38.44 -8.56 -42.90
C PRO A 791 37.56 -9.64 -42.22
N SER A 792 36.24 -9.48 -42.43
CA SER A 792 35.08 -10.37 -42.24
C SER A 792 34.99 -11.55 -43.23
N GLU A 793 34.30 -12.64 -42.87
CA GLU A 793 33.08 -13.17 -43.56
C GLU A 793 32.64 -14.61 -43.16
N ASN A 794 31.31 -14.80 -43.23
CA ASN A 794 30.41 -15.97 -43.29
C ASN A 794 30.94 -17.41 -43.55
N SER A 795 30.25 -18.43 -42.99
CA SER A 795 29.35 -19.37 -43.71
C SER A 795 28.94 -20.64 -42.90
N LYS A 796 27.91 -21.34 -43.40
CA LYS A 796 27.09 -22.44 -42.85
C LYS A 796 27.75 -23.85 -42.90
N SER A 797 27.26 -24.81 -42.10
CA SER A 797 26.59 -26.09 -42.52
C SER A 797 26.71 -27.28 -41.52
N HIS A 798 25.60 -28.05 -41.39
CA HIS A 798 25.38 -29.54 -41.24
C HIS A 798 26.44 -30.44 -40.53
N GLU A 799 26.19 -31.59 -39.86
CA GLU A 799 25.05 -32.44 -39.46
C GLU A 799 25.59 -33.59 -38.55
N ASN A 800 24.70 -34.28 -37.82
CA ASN A 800 24.67 -35.72 -37.46
C ASN A 800 25.16 -36.33 -36.10
N ILE A 801 24.15 -36.76 -35.29
CA ILE A 801 23.78 -38.11 -34.75
C ILE A 801 24.89 -38.95 -34.02
N ILE A 802 24.73 -39.48 -32.78
CA ILE A 802 24.20 -40.83 -32.40
C ILE A 802 24.04 -41.02 -30.85
N THR A 803 22.88 -41.61 -30.51
CA THR A 803 22.27 -42.34 -29.35
C THR A 803 23.08 -43.03 -28.22
N THR A 804 22.50 -43.18 -27.00
CA THR A 804 21.86 -44.43 -26.45
C THR A 804 21.38 -44.33 -24.97
N THR A 805 20.24 -45.00 -24.69
CA THR A 805 19.48 -45.34 -23.43
C THR A 805 20.07 -46.53 -22.62
N PRO A 806 19.46 -47.21 -21.58
CA PRO A 806 18.29 -46.99 -20.68
C PRO A 806 18.51 -47.33 -19.15
N SER A 807 17.43 -47.26 -18.34
CA SER A 807 17.22 -47.64 -16.91
C SER A 807 17.50 -49.13 -16.53
N PRO A 808 17.43 -49.54 -15.23
CA PRO A 808 16.17 -50.11 -14.68
C PRO A 808 15.89 -49.95 -13.15
N THR A 809 14.71 -50.48 -12.78
CA THR A 809 13.82 -50.45 -11.59
C THR A 809 14.19 -51.30 -10.35
N SER A 810 13.61 -50.98 -9.16
CA SER A 810 12.75 -51.87 -8.32
C SER A 810 12.35 -51.27 -6.93
N PRO A 811 11.29 -51.78 -6.26
CA PRO A 811 10.47 -51.04 -5.27
C PRO A 811 10.59 -51.55 -3.81
N SER A 812 10.09 -50.79 -2.82
CA SER A 812 9.76 -51.34 -1.48
C SER A 812 8.57 -50.64 -0.80
N ASP A 813 7.83 -51.48 -0.07
CA ASP A 813 6.56 -51.27 0.65
C ASP A 813 6.58 -50.21 1.76
N ASN A 814 5.43 -49.54 1.96
CA ASN A 814 5.06 -48.95 3.26
C ASN A 814 3.55 -48.68 3.35
N SER A 815 2.76 -49.68 3.75
CA SER A 815 1.29 -49.60 3.83
C SER A 815 0.70 -49.52 5.26
N SER A 816 1.49 -49.50 6.34
CA SER A 816 0.90 -49.51 7.71
C SER A 816 0.84 -48.17 8.46
N ARG A 817 1.33 -47.05 7.88
CA ARG A 817 1.37 -45.74 8.57
C ARG A 817 0.22 -44.76 8.24
N LYS A 818 -0.68 -45.10 7.31
CA LYS A 818 -1.73 -44.19 6.82
C LYS A 818 -2.99 -44.13 7.70
N GLY A 819 -3.26 -45.14 8.54
CA GLY A 819 -4.49 -45.18 9.37
C GLY A 819 -4.52 -44.14 10.50
N THR A 820 -3.39 -43.90 11.15
CA THR A 820 -3.33 -43.03 12.36
C THR A 820 -3.34 -41.53 12.02
N ILE A 821 -2.80 -41.15 10.85
CA ILE A 821 -2.73 -39.75 10.41
C ILE A 821 -4.09 -39.26 9.92
N VAL A 822 -4.87 -40.11 9.23
CA VAL A 822 -6.20 -39.75 8.72
C VAL A 822 -7.19 -39.51 9.87
N SER A 823 -7.10 -40.30 10.95
CA SER A 823 -7.97 -40.14 12.13
C SER A 823 -7.66 -38.86 12.92
N ALA A 824 -6.37 -38.50 13.08
CA ALA A 824 -5.97 -37.28 13.75
C ALA A 824 -6.38 -36.01 12.97
N VAL A 825 -6.29 -36.05 11.63
CA VAL A 825 -6.72 -34.94 10.76
C VAL A 825 -8.24 -34.74 10.83
N PHE A 826 -9.03 -35.81 10.85
CA PHE A 826 -10.49 -35.73 10.98
C PHE A 826 -10.93 -35.14 12.33
N ILE A 827 -10.25 -35.48 13.42
CA ILE A 827 -10.53 -34.94 14.75
C ILE A 827 -10.19 -33.44 14.80
N ILE A 828 -9.06 -33.02 14.23
CA ILE A 828 -8.67 -31.61 14.19
C ILE A 828 -9.65 -30.77 13.34
N ILE A 829 -10.07 -31.29 12.19
CA ILE A 829 -11.06 -30.61 11.33
C ILE A 829 -12.41 -30.47 12.04
N SER A 830 -12.86 -31.51 12.75
CA SER A 830 -14.12 -31.48 13.49
C SER A 830 -14.09 -30.47 14.65
N ILE A 831 -12.98 -30.39 15.38
CA ILE A 831 -12.79 -29.41 16.46
C ILE A 831 -12.77 -27.98 15.90
N LEU A 832 -12.12 -27.75 14.76
CA LEU A 832 -12.07 -26.43 14.12
C LEU A 832 -13.44 -26.00 13.58
N ALA A 833 -14.23 -26.91 13.02
CA ALA A 833 -15.58 -26.64 12.55
C ALA A 833 -16.53 -26.28 13.72
N ILE A 834 -16.50 -27.06 14.80
CA ILE A 834 -17.30 -26.80 16.01
C ILE A 834 -16.90 -25.47 16.65
N THR A 835 -15.60 -25.18 16.75
CA THR A 835 -15.10 -23.92 17.32
C THR A 835 -15.54 -22.72 16.47
N SER A 836 -15.47 -22.84 15.14
CA SER A 836 -15.90 -21.79 14.22
C SER A 836 -17.41 -21.53 14.30
N PHE A 837 -18.22 -22.59 14.42
CA PHE A 837 -19.68 -22.48 14.60
C PHE A 837 -20.06 -21.82 15.93
N ILE A 838 -19.36 -22.18 17.03
CA ILE A 838 -19.56 -21.57 18.35
C ILE A 838 -19.19 -20.07 18.32
N LEU A 839 -18.09 -19.71 17.66
CA LEU A 839 -17.66 -18.31 17.53
C LEU A 839 -18.57 -17.48 16.62
N TYR A 840 -19.22 -18.11 15.64
CA TYR A 840 -20.26 -17.49 14.81
C TYR A 840 -21.54 -17.20 15.61
N LYS A 841 -22.01 -18.16 16.41
CA LYS A 841 -23.21 -18.01 17.25
C LYS A 841 -23.00 -17.10 18.47
N LYS A 842 -21.76 -16.83 18.88
CA LYS A 842 -21.44 -16.02 20.08
C LYS A 842 -20.39 -14.92 19.78
N PRO A 843 -20.81 -13.79 19.15
CA PRO A 843 -19.90 -12.72 18.72
C PRO A 843 -19.12 -12.06 19.87
N ASP A 844 -19.67 -12.03 21.09
CA ASP A 844 -18.97 -11.50 22.26
C ASP A 844 -17.78 -12.36 22.70
N LEU A 845 -17.89 -13.69 22.57
CA LEU A 845 -16.80 -14.61 22.89
C LEU A 845 -15.67 -14.49 21.87
N ARG A 846 -16.03 -14.35 20.58
CA ARG A 846 -15.11 -14.07 19.48
C ARG A 846 -14.31 -12.78 19.73
N ASN A 847 -14.99 -11.70 20.10
CA ASN A 847 -14.34 -10.41 20.38
C ASN A 847 -13.43 -10.48 21.62
N LYS A 848 -13.81 -11.22 22.67
CA LYS A 848 -12.95 -11.46 23.84
C LYS A 848 -11.68 -12.25 23.49
N ILE A 849 -11.79 -13.28 22.64
CA ILE A 849 -10.65 -14.09 22.19
C ILE A 849 -9.72 -13.26 21.30
N PHE A 850 -10.25 -12.51 20.34
CA PHE A 850 -9.45 -11.64 19.48
C PHE A 850 -8.75 -10.49 20.23
N LYS A 851 -9.38 -9.97 21.29
CA LYS A 851 -8.75 -9.01 22.20
C LYS A 851 -7.61 -9.64 23.01
N LYS A 852 -7.75 -10.91 23.42
CA LYS A 852 -6.72 -11.63 24.19
C LYS A 852 -5.55 -12.11 23.32
N LEU A 853 -5.79 -12.32 22.03
CA LEU A 853 -4.77 -12.67 21.03
C LEU A 853 -4.08 -11.44 20.39
N GLY A 854 -4.45 -10.22 20.79
CA GLY A 854 -3.82 -8.99 20.27
C GLY A 854 -4.17 -8.67 18.80
N ILE A 855 -5.23 -9.28 18.25
CA ILE A 855 -5.59 -9.17 16.83
C ILE A 855 -6.37 -7.87 16.53
N ILE A 856 -6.84 -7.15 17.56
CA ILE A 856 -7.47 -5.82 17.39
C ILE A 856 -6.54 -4.77 17.98
N GLY A 857 -5.69 -4.22 17.13
CA GLY A 857 -4.81 -3.09 17.43
C GLY A 857 -4.15 -2.55 16.16
N GLY A 858 -4.82 -1.65 15.44
CA GLY A 858 -4.24 -0.99 14.28
C GLY A 858 -5.22 -0.10 13.51
N ASN A 859 -5.22 1.21 13.84
CA ASN A 859 -5.92 2.30 13.16
C ASN A 859 -5.45 2.55 11.71
N ARG A 860 -5.50 1.55 10.81
CA ARG A 860 -5.12 1.73 9.39
C ARG A 860 -6.25 1.53 8.38
N TYR A 861 -7.45 1.14 8.80
CA TYR A 861 -8.60 0.97 7.88
C TYR A 861 -9.62 2.12 7.92
N SER A 862 -9.50 3.11 8.81
CA SER A 862 -10.48 4.20 8.92
C SER A 862 -10.19 5.45 8.06
N MET A 863 -9.09 5.46 7.28
CA MET A 863 -8.75 6.59 6.39
C MET A 863 -9.02 6.34 4.90
N LEU A 864 -9.37 5.11 4.51
CA LEU A 864 -9.65 4.76 3.11
C LEU A 864 -11.15 4.83 2.72
N SER A 865 -12.05 5.16 3.65
CA SER A 865 -13.50 5.19 3.35
C SER A 865 -14.20 6.53 3.60
N ARG A 866 -13.46 7.65 3.79
CA ARG A 866 -14.08 8.95 4.13
C ARG A 866 -13.73 10.16 3.26
N ASN A 867 -12.79 10.08 2.31
CA ASN A 867 -12.36 11.27 1.54
C ASN A 867 -12.47 11.16 0.00
N MET A 868 -13.21 10.19 -0.55
CA MET A 868 -13.47 10.11 -2.01
C MET A 868 -14.92 9.74 -2.33
N ILE A 869 -15.90 10.44 -1.74
CA ILE A 869 -17.29 10.37 -2.20
C ILE A 869 -17.81 11.81 -2.33
N PRO A 870 -18.00 12.34 -3.54
CA PRO A 870 -18.87 13.50 -3.73
C PRO A 870 -20.30 13.09 -3.37
N ASN A 871 -21.00 13.93 -2.60
CA ASN A 871 -22.39 13.76 -2.16
C ASN A 871 -23.43 13.83 -3.31
N SER A 872 -23.23 13.13 -4.42
CA SER A 872 -24.19 13.09 -5.52
C SER A 872 -24.13 11.80 -6.32
N PHE A 873 -24.31 10.65 -5.66
CA PHE A 873 -24.68 9.40 -6.33
C PHE A 873 -25.71 8.69 -5.45
N GLU A 874 -26.97 8.69 -5.89
CA GLU A 874 -28.08 8.03 -5.21
C GLU A 874 -28.28 6.56 -5.62
N ASP A 875 -27.43 5.98 -6.49
CA ASP A 875 -27.53 4.57 -6.89
C ASP A 875 -26.18 3.85 -6.72
N ILE A 876 -26.07 3.05 -5.67
CA ILE A 876 -24.92 2.15 -5.39
C ILE A 876 -24.70 1.11 -6.50
N ASP A 877 -25.76 0.77 -7.24
CA ASP A 877 -25.74 -0.20 -8.35
C ASP A 877 -24.92 0.25 -9.57
N ASP A 878 -24.61 1.55 -9.70
CA ASP A 878 -23.79 2.07 -10.79
C ASP A 878 -22.27 2.00 -10.47
N TYR A 879 -21.89 1.93 -9.18
CA TYR A 879 -20.48 1.84 -8.74
C TYR A 879 -19.89 0.43 -8.90
N GLU A 880 -20.71 -0.63 -8.77
CA GLU A 880 -20.28 -2.00 -9.08
C GLU A 880 -19.92 -2.18 -10.56
N ASN A 881 -20.55 -1.42 -11.47
CA ASN A 881 -20.29 -1.53 -12.91
C ASN A 881 -18.94 -0.91 -13.31
N GLU A 882 -18.49 0.17 -12.65
CA GLU A 882 -17.17 0.76 -12.92
C GLU A 882 -16.03 -0.07 -12.28
N LEU A 883 -16.32 -0.83 -11.21
CA LEU A 883 -15.33 -1.69 -10.55
C LEU A 883 -15.13 -3.02 -11.30
N ASP A 884 -16.18 -3.61 -11.87
CA ASP A 884 -16.10 -4.83 -12.70
C ASP A 884 -15.56 -4.58 -14.12
N GLU A 885 -15.60 -3.33 -14.61
CA GLU A 885 -14.95 -2.93 -15.87
C GLU A 885 -13.48 -2.52 -15.66
N PHE A 886 -13.09 -2.23 -14.41
CA PHE A 886 -11.72 -1.87 -14.01
C PHE A 886 -10.88 -3.07 -13.50
N LEU A 887 -11.53 -4.11 -12.99
CA LEU A 887 -10.92 -5.42 -12.65
C LEU A 887 -10.86 -6.34 -13.87
#